data_AF-A0A8C0V4A5-F1
#
_entry.id   AF-A0A8C0V4A5-F1
#
_cell.length_a   1.000
_cell.length_b   1.000
_cell.length_c   1.000
_cell.angle_alpha   90.00
_cell.angle_beta   90.00
_cell.angle_gamma   90.00
#
_symmetry.space_group_name_H-M   'P 1'
#
loop_
_entity.id
_entity.type
_entity.pdbx_description
1 polymer ?
#
loop_
_entity_poly.entity_id
_entity_poly.type
_entity_poly.pdbx_seq_one_letter_code
_entity_poly.pdbx_strand_id
1 'polypeptide(L)'
;MGHRERLLRCELQRAGEQLESFKTRVMQVCSPSAAGSTGESVTEQQVIEKVRQISDESQLSHEREKSLQKELSSKLAKEEEVSANIEVFKNSLQKLQACLRSSCSSSSLRGELGQLEVLCLDPSVSAIRTAVVDMTRGPLAWLEGAEQLLDSLGMDLHTSGKGLLAALESLSEKMQEMAQSNQRLQEQLEKLQELQAELLQEHTEELEAKHEQDLEIKIQQIILEKDKELKQILESAVAEEKDKCKKSVEEEQKKIQELESHLRSMAEATAKKAEEQELTEGKLREALHELKKITAQEVVLQQQVLQQDQQLRAVQEENESQRQKLLEDVAGYREQSKQHSLTILALEDRLLEATQQQKVLEEEKAALVGEIEGELSEEQKVELEHSQRQLKHREWEVNQLREKLSEMSSLVEEKDGALKAAAQELSQAQTRCRVLRDASQQTLESPEDAPRTPLQEPPSDLAEFGAKCRGLRHEETIQRQKEGLAELRERVKMLEKRQCSGNFEPLVVQMRDLPEKRIQQRGLELEPAPVLGEKLKAGKAGRQCEVPDRVPHGGSLRITSWEVAEATDLGEEMYLDVIGALGSLVEMKELSGMQPLQHLPQERRAEVGLQRQKALELLYKKIRNLQVRLERKEEMLKGYEGSVEQLRQSQASLRRCQEEMSKLEDEAHREAEEKALLREALERMQLQLDREKRLRQAAKRHKPGATKPLCSSKAKEHVADAVKLGSSREQHHGDLH
;
A
#
# COMPACT_ATOMS: atom_id res chain seq x y z
N MET A 1 -16.91 -205.72 75.47
CA MET A 1 -16.81 -204.63 76.46
C MET A 1 -15.51 -203.82 76.38
N GLY A 2 -14.32 -204.39 76.12
CA GLY A 2 -13.05 -203.64 76.16
C GLY A 2 -12.61 -202.80 74.94
N HIS A 3 -13.42 -202.60 73.89
CA HIS A 3 -13.04 -201.81 72.70
C HIS A 3 -13.62 -200.39 72.69
N ARG A 4 -14.91 -200.24 73.08
CA ARG A 4 -15.59 -198.94 73.22
C ARG A 4 -14.95 -198.06 74.30
N GLU A 5 -14.47 -198.68 75.37
CA GLU A 5 -13.79 -197.98 76.46
C GLU A 5 -12.42 -197.42 76.01
N ARG A 6 -11.70 -198.12 75.13
CA ARG A 6 -10.43 -197.63 74.57
C ARG A 6 -10.62 -196.49 73.58
N LEU A 7 -11.69 -196.52 72.77
CA LEU A 7 -12.00 -195.44 71.83
C LEU A 7 -12.35 -194.15 72.57
N LEU A 8 -13.23 -194.22 73.58
CA LEU A 8 -13.58 -193.09 74.44
C LEU A 8 -12.37 -192.53 75.19
N ARG A 9 -11.44 -193.41 75.61
CA ARG A 9 -10.19 -192.99 76.27
C ARG A 9 -9.25 -192.24 75.32
N CYS A 10 -9.13 -192.68 74.07
CA CYS A 10 -8.37 -191.96 73.04
C CYS A 10 -9.04 -190.63 72.63
N GLU A 11 -10.37 -190.57 72.54
CA GLU A 11 -11.10 -189.32 72.24
C GLU A 11 -10.99 -188.32 73.40
N LEU A 12 -11.12 -188.78 74.65
CA LEU A 12 -10.86 -187.94 75.82
C LEU A 12 -9.41 -187.44 75.85
N GLN A 13 -8.45 -188.27 75.47
CA GLN A 13 -7.05 -187.88 75.43
C GLN A 13 -6.78 -186.85 74.31
N ARG A 14 -7.34 -187.05 73.11
CA ARG A 14 -7.24 -186.09 72.00
C ARG A 14 -7.97 -184.79 72.30
N ALA A 15 -9.13 -184.83 72.97
CA ALA A 15 -9.84 -183.65 73.44
C ALA A 15 -9.05 -182.93 74.55
N GLY A 16 -8.39 -183.68 75.44
CA GLY A 16 -7.46 -183.16 76.43
C GLY A 16 -6.27 -182.45 75.79
N GLU A 17 -5.65 -183.05 74.76
CA GLU A 17 -4.56 -182.42 74.00
C GLU A 17 -5.03 -181.16 73.24
N GLN A 18 -6.24 -181.17 72.67
CA GLN A 18 -6.82 -179.98 72.02
C GLN A 18 -7.10 -178.88 73.03
N LEU A 19 -7.63 -179.22 74.21
CA LEU A 19 -7.88 -178.29 75.29
C LEU A 19 -6.58 -177.68 75.82
N GLU A 20 -5.55 -178.49 76.01
CA GLU A 20 -4.23 -178.00 76.42
C GLU A 20 -3.58 -177.14 75.33
N SER A 21 -3.74 -177.49 74.04
CA SER A 21 -3.27 -176.64 72.94
C SER A 21 -4.00 -175.30 72.89
N PHE A 22 -5.31 -175.30 73.13
CA PHE A 22 -6.14 -174.09 73.18
C PHE A 22 -5.76 -173.23 74.38
N LYS A 23 -5.61 -173.84 75.56
CA LYS A 23 -5.14 -173.19 76.79
C LYS A 23 -3.76 -172.55 76.57
N THR A 24 -2.84 -173.26 75.94
CA THR A 24 -1.50 -172.73 75.60
C THR A 24 -1.59 -171.53 74.64
N ARG A 25 -2.47 -171.60 73.64
CA ARG A 25 -2.65 -170.52 72.66
C ARG A 25 -3.31 -169.28 73.25
N VAL A 26 -4.33 -169.47 74.10
CA VAL A 26 -4.97 -168.40 74.86
C VAL A 26 -3.96 -167.77 75.84
N MET A 27 -3.17 -168.58 76.55
CA MET A 27 -2.12 -168.07 77.43
C MET A 27 -1.06 -167.27 76.67
N GLN A 28 -0.62 -167.72 75.49
CA GLN A 28 0.32 -166.99 74.64
C GLN A 28 -0.22 -165.63 74.20
N VAL A 29 -1.49 -165.57 73.81
CA VAL A 29 -2.14 -164.31 73.36
C VAL A 29 -2.40 -163.38 74.54
N CYS A 30 -2.75 -163.92 75.71
CA CYS A 30 -3.02 -163.12 76.92
C CYS A 30 -1.73 -162.67 77.64
N SER A 31 -0.60 -163.34 77.41
CA SER A 31 0.66 -163.13 78.16
C SER A 31 1.93 -163.16 77.29
N PRO A 32 2.06 -162.31 76.25
CA PRO A 32 3.25 -162.29 75.39
C PRO A 32 4.54 -161.82 76.12
N SER A 33 4.47 -161.41 77.40
CA SER A 33 5.56 -160.73 78.13
C SER A 33 6.12 -161.48 79.35
N ALA A 34 5.84 -162.79 79.52
CA ALA A 34 6.38 -163.60 80.62
C ALA A 34 7.63 -164.43 80.23
N ALA A 35 8.51 -163.87 79.40
CA ALA A 35 9.84 -164.42 79.15
C ALA A 35 10.85 -163.77 80.11
N GLY A 36 10.93 -164.28 81.35
CA GLY A 36 12.01 -163.94 82.28
C GLY A 36 11.58 -163.33 83.61
N SER A 37 10.81 -164.05 84.43
CA SER A 37 11.01 -164.06 85.89
C SER A 37 10.21 -165.20 86.52
N THR A 38 10.69 -165.63 87.68
CA THR A 38 10.47 -166.88 88.38
C THR A 38 9.02 -167.19 88.78
N GLY A 39 8.52 -168.35 88.35
CA GLY A 39 7.91 -169.32 89.27
C GLY A 39 6.51 -169.07 89.81
N GLU A 40 5.71 -168.18 89.25
CA GLU A 40 4.26 -168.12 89.52
C GLU A 40 3.47 -168.58 88.30
N SER A 41 2.80 -169.73 88.41
CA SER A 41 1.88 -170.23 87.40
C SER A 41 0.69 -169.27 87.30
N VAL A 42 0.57 -168.59 86.16
CA VAL A 42 -0.58 -167.75 85.83
C VAL A 42 -1.85 -168.58 86.00
N THR A 43 -2.73 -168.13 86.89
CA THR A 43 -3.96 -168.85 87.23
C THR A 43 -5.02 -168.63 86.14
N GLU A 44 -5.92 -169.59 85.94
CA GLU A 44 -6.99 -169.49 84.95
C GLU A 44 -7.85 -168.22 85.13
N GLN A 45 -7.98 -167.75 86.38
CA GLN A 45 -8.65 -166.50 86.74
C GLN A 45 -7.98 -165.25 86.11
N GLN A 46 -6.64 -165.20 86.08
CA GLN A 46 -5.89 -164.08 85.49
C GLN A 46 -6.03 -164.03 83.97
N VAL A 47 -6.09 -165.19 83.32
CA VAL A 47 -6.35 -165.29 81.87
C VAL A 47 -7.75 -164.81 81.55
N ILE A 48 -8.76 -165.23 82.33
CA ILE A 48 -10.15 -164.77 82.17
C ILE A 48 -10.25 -163.26 82.35
N GLU A 49 -9.59 -162.69 83.37
CA GLU A 49 -9.61 -161.24 83.59
C GLU A 49 -8.88 -160.47 82.49
N LYS A 50 -7.80 -161.01 81.91
CA LYS A 50 -7.11 -160.41 80.76
C LYS A 50 -7.95 -160.47 79.48
N VAL A 51 -8.65 -161.58 79.23
CA VAL A 51 -9.61 -161.67 78.12
C VAL A 51 -10.76 -160.69 78.31
N ARG A 52 -11.27 -160.55 79.54
CA ARG A 52 -12.28 -159.53 79.88
C ARG A 52 -11.77 -158.12 79.60
N GLN A 53 -10.56 -157.80 80.04
CA GLN A 53 -9.90 -156.52 79.77
C GLN A 53 -9.74 -156.27 78.26
N ILE A 54 -9.28 -157.25 77.48
CA ILE A 54 -9.13 -157.13 76.02
C ILE A 54 -10.50 -156.94 75.34
N SER A 55 -11.54 -157.62 75.83
CA SER A 55 -12.91 -157.44 75.33
C SER A 55 -13.46 -156.05 75.65
N ASP A 56 -13.24 -155.56 76.87
CA ASP A 56 -13.63 -154.21 77.29
C ASP A 56 -12.87 -153.15 76.47
N GLU A 57 -11.56 -153.32 76.27
CA GLU A 57 -10.72 -152.45 75.42
C GLU A 57 -11.14 -152.50 73.94
N SER A 58 -11.49 -153.68 73.42
CA SER A 58 -12.01 -153.85 72.06
C SER A 58 -13.36 -153.16 71.90
N GLN A 59 -14.26 -153.27 72.87
CA GLN A 59 -15.53 -152.56 72.89
C GLN A 59 -15.32 -151.05 72.94
N LEU A 60 -14.45 -150.56 73.82
CA LEU A 60 -14.09 -149.14 73.89
C LEU A 60 -13.45 -148.64 72.60
N SER A 61 -12.60 -149.43 71.94
CA SER A 61 -12.02 -149.10 70.64
C SER A 61 -13.07 -149.01 69.55
N HIS A 62 -14.05 -149.92 69.55
CA HIS A 62 -15.16 -149.89 68.60
C HIS A 62 -16.08 -148.68 68.82
N GLU A 63 -16.34 -148.32 70.08
CA GLU A 63 -17.08 -147.10 70.43
C GLU A 63 -16.32 -145.83 70.00
N ARG A 64 -14.99 -145.79 70.19
CA ARG A 64 -14.13 -144.70 69.69
C ARG A 64 -14.15 -144.61 68.16
N GLU A 65 -14.01 -145.73 67.46
CA GLU A 65 -14.09 -145.80 65.99
C GLU A 65 -15.43 -145.28 65.49
N LYS A 66 -16.55 -145.70 66.12
CA LYS A 66 -17.88 -145.21 65.78
C LYS A 66 -18.03 -143.71 66.04
N SER A 67 -17.41 -143.17 67.10
CA SER A 67 -17.39 -141.73 67.37
C SER A 67 -16.60 -140.97 66.31
N LEU A 68 -15.41 -141.46 65.93
CA LEU A 68 -14.58 -140.86 64.89
C LEU A 68 -15.25 -140.94 63.51
N GLN A 69 -15.91 -142.06 63.20
CA GLN A 69 -16.63 -142.22 61.94
C GLN A 69 -17.79 -141.22 61.84
N LYS A 70 -18.52 -140.97 62.93
CA LYS A 70 -19.54 -139.91 62.99
C LYS A 70 -18.94 -138.51 62.85
N GLU A 71 -17.80 -138.23 63.49
CA GLU A 71 -17.11 -136.95 63.35
C GLU A 71 -16.63 -136.73 61.91
N LEU A 72 -16.06 -137.76 61.27
CA LEU A 72 -15.64 -137.73 59.87
C LEU A 72 -16.84 -137.50 58.94
N SER A 73 -17.95 -138.21 59.14
CA SER A 73 -19.17 -137.97 58.36
C SER A 73 -19.73 -136.55 58.57
N SER A 74 -19.67 -136.01 59.79
CA SER A 74 -20.09 -134.63 60.06
C SER A 74 -19.15 -133.60 59.43
N LYS A 75 -17.84 -133.83 59.44
CA LYS A 75 -16.86 -132.95 58.78
C LYS A 75 -16.99 -133.01 57.27
N LEU A 76 -17.17 -134.20 56.69
CA LEU A 76 -17.38 -134.36 55.26
C LEU A 76 -18.66 -133.64 54.81
N ALA A 77 -19.77 -133.76 55.55
CA ALA A 77 -21.00 -133.04 55.24
C ALA A 77 -20.82 -131.50 55.30
N LYS A 78 -20.06 -130.99 56.29
CA LYS A 78 -19.72 -129.56 56.37
C LYS A 78 -18.81 -129.11 55.23
N GLU A 79 -17.86 -129.95 54.81
CA GLU A 79 -16.97 -129.66 53.67
C GLU A 79 -17.73 -129.64 52.34
N GLU A 80 -18.68 -130.55 52.13
CA GLU A 80 -19.59 -130.55 50.99
C GLU A 80 -20.47 -129.29 50.96
N GLU A 81 -21.00 -128.84 52.11
CA GLU A 81 -21.76 -127.60 52.24
C GLU A 81 -20.90 -126.36 51.91
N VAL A 82 -19.67 -126.29 52.43
CA VAL A 82 -18.74 -125.20 52.10
C VAL A 82 -18.36 -125.21 50.62
N SER A 83 -18.15 -126.39 50.02
CA SER A 83 -17.86 -126.54 48.59
C SER A 83 -19.03 -126.05 47.72
N ALA A 84 -20.27 -126.41 48.07
CA ALA A 84 -21.47 -125.91 47.40
C ALA A 84 -21.61 -124.38 47.53
N ASN A 85 -21.35 -123.83 48.72
CA ASN A 85 -21.34 -122.38 48.96
C ASN A 85 -20.29 -121.65 48.11
N ILE A 86 -19.09 -122.23 47.97
CA ILE A 86 -18.00 -121.67 47.14
C ILE A 86 -18.41 -121.64 45.66
N GLU A 87 -19.05 -122.69 45.14
CA GLU A 87 -19.45 -122.72 43.73
C GLU A 87 -20.56 -121.71 43.41
N VAL A 88 -21.55 -121.56 44.31
CA VAL A 88 -22.58 -120.51 44.18
C VAL A 88 -21.96 -119.12 44.25
N PHE A 89 -21.04 -118.89 45.20
CA PHE A 89 -20.33 -117.62 45.33
C PHE A 89 -19.52 -117.29 44.06
N LYS A 90 -18.78 -118.27 43.54
CA LYS A 90 -17.99 -118.14 42.30
C LYS A 90 -18.87 -117.79 41.09
N ASN A 91 -20.03 -118.43 40.95
CA ASN A 91 -20.96 -118.12 39.86
C ASN A 91 -21.51 -116.69 39.96
N SER A 92 -21.84 -116.21 41.16
CA SER A 92 -22.28 -114.83 41.37
C SER A 92 -21.15 -113.82 41.15
N LEU A 93 -19.92 -114.14 41.54
CA LEU A 93 -18.74 -113.33 41.21
C LEU A 93 -18.50 -113.22 39.70
N GLN A 94 -18.70 -114.30 38.95
CA GLN A 94 -18.57 -114.28 37.49
C GLN A 94 -19.62 -113.38 36.83
N LYS A 95 -20.86 -113.36 37.34
CA LYS A 95 -21.90 -112.44 36.85
C LYS A 95 -21.56 -110.99 37.16
N LEU A 96 -21.12 -110.69 38.38
CA LEU A 96 -20.67 -109.36 38.77
C LEU A 96 -19.49 -108.89 37.89
N GLN A 97 -18.53 -109.79 37.63
CA GLN A 97 -17.40 -109.51 36.75
C GLN A 97 -17.83 -109.26 35.29
N ALA A 98 -18.80 -110.02 34.78
CA ALA A 98 -19.34 -109.81 33.44
C ALA A 98 -20.05 -108.46 33.34
N CYS A 99 -20.83 -108.09 34.35
CA CYS A 99 -21.49 -106.79 34.44
C CYS A 99 -20.46 -105.65 34.38
N LEU A 100 -19.42 -105.69 35.22
CA LEU A 100 -18.36 -104.68 35.25
C LEU A 100 -17.52 -104.59 33.96
N ARG A 101 -17.36 -105.70 33.22
CA ARG A 101 -16.63 -105.72 31.94
C ARG A 101 -17.46 -105.22 30.77
N SER A 102 -18.77 -105.38 30.83
CA SER A 102 -19.69 -104.80 29.86
C SER A 102 -19.99 -103.34 30.20
N SER A 103 -20.56 -102.60 29.25
CA SER A 103 -21.10 -101.26 29.50
C SER A 103 -22.27 -101.32 30.50
N CYS A 104 -21.98 -101.45 31.79
CA CYS A 104 -22.98 -101.58 32.84
C CYS A 104 -23.65 -100.25 33.17
N SER A 105 -24.97 -100.29 33.36
CA SER A 105 -25.73 -99.22 34.01
C SER A 105 -25.70 -99.38 35.53
N SER A 106 -26.00 -98.30 36.25
CA SER A 106 -26.05 -98.32 37.73
C SER A 106 -27.05 -99.35 38.22
N SER A 107 -28.21 -99.42 37.57
CA SER A 107 -29.29 -100.36 37.86
C SER A 107 -28.86 -101.82 37.70
N SER A 108 -28.06 -102.14 36.67
CA SER A 108 -27.56 -103.50 36.40
C SER A 108 -26.52 -103.91 37.44
N LEU A 109 -25.54 -103.04 37.71
CA LEU A 109 -24.49 -103.31 38.70
C LEU A 109 -25.08 -103.41 40.13
N ARG A 110 -26.03 -102.53 40.47
CA ARG A 110 -26.78 -102.57 41.73
C ARG A 110 -27.57 -103.86 41.89
N GLY A 111 -28.21 -104.34 40.81
CA GLY A 111 -28.95 -105.59 40.80
C GLY A 111 -28.06 -106.82 41.06
N GLU A 112 -26.91 -106.92 40.40
CA GLU A 112 -25.96 -108.03 40.60
C GLU A 112 -25.26 -107.96 41.96
N LEU A 113 -24.95 -106.76 42.45
CA LEU A 113 -24.38 -106.54 43.77
C LEU A 113 -25.37 -106.91 44.89
N GLY A 114 -26.65 -106.55 44.74
CA GLY A 114 -27.70 -106.96 45.67
C GLY A 114 -27.90 -108.48 45.70
N GLN A 115 -27.78 -109.16 44.55
CA GLN A 115 -27.81 -110.63 44.50
C GLN A 115 -26.62 -111.25 45.25
N LEU A 116 -25.42 -110.66 45.15
CA LEU A 116 -24.22 -111.12 45.87
C LEU A 116 -24.34 -110.90 47.39
N GLU A 117 -24.92 -109.78 47.82
CA GLU A 117 -25.13 -109.42 49.23
C GLU A 117 -26.07 -110.40 49.96
N VAL A 118 -27.12 -110.87 49.26
CA VAL A 118 -28.15 -111.74 49.84
C VAL A 118 -27.69 -113.21 49.96
N LEU A 119 -26.57 -113.61 49.35
CA LEU A 119 -26.08 -114.99 49.44
C LEU A 119 -25.70 -115.38 50.87
N CYS A 120 -26.33 -116.43 51.39
CA CYS A 120 -25.96 -117.06 52.66
C CYS A 120 -24.74 -117.96 52.43
N LEU A 121 -23.58 -117.58 52.98
CA LEU A 121 -22.32 -118.31 52.85
C LEU A 121 -21.76 -118.68 54.22
N ASP A 122 -20.95 -119.74 54.28
CA ASP A 122 -20.17 -120.10 55.47
C ASP A 122 -19.31 -118.91 55.95
N PRO A 123 -19.12 -118.74 57.28
CA PRO A 123 -18.31 -117.65 57.84
C PRO A 123 -16.92 -117.49 57.20
N SER A 124 -16.30 -118.59 56.76
CA SER A 124 -14.96 -118.60 56.15
C SER A 124 -14.92 -117.89 54.78
N VAL A 125 -16.04 -117.90 54.04
CA VAL A 125 -16.16 -117.28 52.69
C VAL A 125 -16.90 -115.93 52.76
N SER A 126 -17.72 -115.73 53.78
CA SER A 126 -18.51 -114.50 53.99
C SER A 126 -17.65 -113.23 54.09
N ALA A 127 -16.46 -113.32 54.71
CA ALA A 127 -15.52 -112.19 54.78
C ALA A 127 -15.08 -111.72 53.38
N ILE A 128 -14.89 -112.66 52.45
CA ILE A 128 -14.50 -112.36 51.06
C ILE A 128 -15.67 -111.70 50.32
N ARG A 129 -16.89 -112.22 50.48
CA ARG A 129 -18.10 -111.61 49.91
C ARG A 129 -18.24 -110.15 50.34
N THR A 130 -18.11 -109.86 51.63
CA THR A 130 -18.22 -108.49 52.16
C THR A 130 -17.14 -107.57 51.56
N ALA A 131 -15.90 -108.03 51.48
CA ALA A 131 -14.83 -107.26 50.85
C ALA A 131 -15.12 -106.97 49.37
N VAL A 132 -15.64 -107.95 48.61
CA VAL A 132 -16.00 -107.76 47.20
C VAL A 132 -17.15 -106.76 47.05
N VAL A 133 -18.17 -106.87 47.89
CA VAL A 133 -19.31 -105.93 47.91
C VAL A 133 -18.83 -104.51 48.21
N ASP A 134 -18.00 -104.32 49.24
CA ASP A 134 -17.49 -102.99 49.61
C ASP A 134 -16.58 -102.40 48.53
N MET A 135 -15.75 -103.23 47.89
CA MET A 135 -14.92 -102.79 46.75
C MET A 135 -15.76 -102.38 45.52
N THR A 136 -16.96 -102.95 45.35
CA THR A 136 -17.83 -102.67 44.18
C THR A 136 -18.84 -101.56 44.42
N ARG A 137 -19.14 -101.20 45.67
CA ARG A 137 -19.95 -100.03 46.05
C ARG A 137 -19.34 -98.70 45.62
N GLY A 138 -18.02 -98.55 45.72
CA GLY A 138 -17.31 -97.34 45.27
C GLY A 138 -17.54 -97.04 43.78
N PRO A 139 -17.21 -97.98 42.87
CA PRO A 139 -17.52 -97.86 41.45
C PRO A 139 -19.01 -97.63 41.14
N LEU A 140 -19.92 -98.29 41.87
CA LEU A 140 -21.36 -98.08 41.70
C LEU A 140 -21.78 -96.63 42.01
N ALA A 141 -21.29 -96.05 43.12
CA ALA A 141 -21.60 -94.67 43.48
C ALA A 141 -21.07 -93.65 42.46
N TRP A 142 -19.87 -93.88 41.90
CA TRP A 142 -19.33 -93.07 40.82
C TRP A 142 -20.18 -93.16 39.55
N LEU A 143 -20.62 -94.37 39.21
CA LEU A 143 -21.45 -94.59 38.03
C LEU A 143 -22.82 -93.93 38.19
N GLU A 144 -23.45 -94.01 39.36
CA GLU A 144 -24.70 -93.32 39.68
C GLU A 144 -24.59 -91.80 39.63
N GLY A 145 -23.51 -91.24 40.19
CA GLY A 145 -23.27 -89.81 40.11
C GLY A 145 -23.08 -89.33 38.68
N ALA A 146 -22.39 -90.11 37.84
CA ALA A 146 -22.18 -89.77 36.44
C ALA A 146 -23.46 -89.90 35.59
N GLU A 147 -24.28 -90.93 35.82
CA GLU A 147 -25.59 -91.07 35.17
C GLU A 147 -26.54 -89.91 35.56
N GLN A 148 -26.58 -89.50 36.82
CA GLN A 148 -27.38 -88.35 37.26
C GLN A 148 -26.94 -87.02 36.62
N LEU A 149 -25.64 -86.80 36.47
CA LEU A 149 -25.14 -85.60 35.80
C LEU A 149 -25.54 -85.57 34.32
N LEU A 150 -25.47 -86.71 33.63
CA LEU A 150 -25.89 -86.81 32.24
C LEU A 150 -27.41 -86.66 32.08
N ASP A 151 -28.20 -87.19 33.01
CA ASP A 151 -29.66 -86.98 33.06
C ASP A 151 -30.01 -85.50 33.28
N SER A 152 -29.26 -84.80 34.15
CA SER A 152 -29.42 -83.35 34.35
C SER A 152 -29.09 -82.52 33.09
N LEU A 153 -28.27 -83.06 32.18
CA LEU A 153 -27.98 -82.48 30.86
C LEU A 153 -29.01 -82.90 29.80
N GLY A 154 -30.08 -83.59 30.20
CA GLY A 154 -31.16 -84.07 29.32
C GLY A 154 -30.76 -85.27 28.47
N MET A 155 -29.70 -85.99 28.83
CA MET A 155 -29.34 -87.26 28.17
C MET A 155 -30.04 -88.40 28.88
N ASP A 156 -31.01 -89.03 28.22
CA ASP A 156 -31.71 -90.19 28.78
C ASP A 156 -30.87 -91.47 28.63
N LEU A 157 -30.29 -91.93 29.73
CA LEU A 157 -29.51 -93.17 29.78
C LEU A 157 -30.39 -94.42 29.99
N HIS A 158 -31.62 -94.25 30.47
CA HIS A 158 -32.50 -95.35 30.84
C HIS A 158 -33.20 -95.98 29.63
N THR A 159 -33.34 -95.27 28.51
CA THR A 159 -33.99 -95.78 27.29
C THR A 159 -33.05 -96.37 26.25
N SER A 160 -31.78 -95.97 26.24
CA SER A 160 -30.87 -96.28 25.13
C SER A 160 -30.18 -97.65 25.26
N GLY A 161 -30.01 -98.19 26.47
CA GLY A 161 -29.35 -99.48 26.71
C GLY A 161 -27.86 -99.54 26.30
N LYS A 162 -27.30 -98.44 25.76
CA LYS A 162 -25.91 -98.33 25.26
C LYS A 162 -24.90 -97.93 26.35
N GLY A 163 -25.35 -97.68 27.57
CA GLY A 163 -24.51 -97.35 28.73
C GLY A 163 -23.93 -95.93 28.70
N LEU A 164 -23.13 -95.63 29.74
CA LEU A 164 -22.56 -94.31 30.02
C LEU A 164 -21.56 -93.82 28.94
N LEU A 165 -20.78 -94.72 28.34
CA LEU A 165 -19.79 -94.36 27.31
C LEU A 165 -20.46 -93.75 26.06
N ALA A 166 -21.55 -94.36 25.58
CA ALA A 166 -22.28 -93.85 24.43
C ALA A 166 -22.95 -92.49 24.70
N ALA A 167 -23.37 -92.26 25.95
CA ALA A 167 -23.93 -90.96 26.36
C ALA A 167 -22.85 -89.86 26.40
N LEU A 168 -21.63 -90.19 26.87
CA LEU A 168 -20.49 -89.27 26.85
C LEU A 168 -20.02 -88.96 25.42
N GLU A 169 -19.97 -89.96 24.53
CA GLU A 169 -19.65 -89.77 23.11
C GLU A 169 -20.67 -88.83 22.45
N SER A 170 -21.98 -89.07 22.63
CA SER A 170 -23.04 -88.20 22.09
C SER A 170 -22.97 -86.77 22.66
N LEU A 171 -22.62 -86.61 23.95
CA LEU A 171 -22.41 -85.31 24.55
C LEU A 171 -21.22 -84.58 23.91
N SER A 172 -20.12 -85.29 23.66
CA SER A 172 -18.92 -84.72 23.02
C SER A 172 -19.22 -84.24 21.59
N GLU A 173 -19.98 -85.02 20.81
CA GLU A 173 -20.43 -84.65 19.47
C GLU A 173 -21.30 -83.39 19.51
N LYS A 174 -22.30 -83.33 20.40
CA LYS A 174 -23.16 -82.16 20.57
C LYS A 174 -22.39 -80.90 20.97
N MET A 175 -21.42 -81.04 21.87
CA MET A 175 -20.56 -79.91 22.25
C MET A 175 -19.71 -79.42 21.07
N GLN A 176 -19.20 -80.33 20.25
CA GLN A 176 -18.46 -79.99 19.03
C GLN A 176 -19.34 -79.30 17.99
N GLU A 177 -20.56 -79.79 17.75
CA GLU A 177 -21.55 -79.18 16.86
C GLU A 177 -21.95 -77.77 17.33
N MET A 178 -22.16 -77.60 18.64
CA MET A 178 -22.44 -76.31 19.25
C MET A 178 -21.26 -75.34 19.07
N ALA A 179 -20.03 -75.80 19.28
CA ALA A 179 -18.83 -74.99 19.08
C ALA A 179 -18.69 -74.52 17.63
N GLN A 180 -18.89 -75.41 16.65
CA GLN A 180 -18.88 -75.05 15.23
C GLN A 180 -20.00 -74.08 14.87
N SER A 181 -21.18 -74.25 15.46
CA SER A 181 -22.31 -73.35 15.21
C SER A 181 -22.08 -71.96 15.79
N ASN A 182 -21.50 -71.87 16.98
CA ASN A 182 -21.08 -70.59 17.58
C ASN A 182 -20.02 -69.90 16.73
N GLN A 183 -19.03 -70.63 16.21
CA GLN A 183 -18.02 -70.08 15.31
C GLN A 183 -18.67 -69.52 14.02
N ARG A 184 -19.60 -70.27 13.40
CA ARG A 184 -20.34 -69.78 12.22
C ARG A 184 -21.15 -68.52 12.53
N LEU A 185 -21.79 -68.46 13.69
CA LEU A 185 -22.54 -67.27 14.12
C LEU A 185 -21.61 -66.07 14.38
N GLN A 186 -20.42 -66.29 14.95
CA GLN A 186 -19.41 -65.25 15.12
C GLN A 186 -18.95 -64.70 13.77
N GLU A 187 -18.62 -65.56 12.80
CA GLU A 187 -18.24 -65.14 11.46
C GLU A 187 -19.37 -64.37 10.73
N GLN A 188 -20.63 -64.77 10.94
CA GLN A 188 -21.78 -64.02 10.40
C GLN A 188 -21.95 -62.66 11.05
N LEU A 189 -21.72 -62.56 12.37
CA LEU A 189 -21.81 -61.32 13.11
C LEU A 189 -20.70 -60.35 12.71
N GLU A 190 -19.47 -60.83 12.54
CA GLU A 190 -18.34 -60.04 12.03
C GLU A 190 -18.64 -59.50 10.62
N LYS A 191 -19.12 -60.35 9.69
CA LYS A 191 -19.51 -59.91 8.34
C LYS A 191 -20.62 -58.86 8.36
N LEU A 192 -21.61 -59.01 9.24
CA LEU A 192 -22.67 -58.01 9.39
C LEU A 192 -22.14 -56.69 9.96
N GLN A 193 -21.19 -56.75 10.90
CA GLN A 193 -20.52 -55.56 11.44
C GLN A 193 -19.66 -54.86 10.38
N GLU A 194 -18.92 -55.61 9.57
CA GLU A 194 -18.14 -55.08 8.44
C GLU A 194 -19.05 -54.40 7.41
N LEU A 195 -20.12 -55.06 6.96
CA LEU A 195 -21.09 -54.47 6.03
C LEU A 195 -21.78 -53.24 6.60
N GLN A 196 -22.10 -53.23 7.90
CA GLN A 196 -22.65 -52.05 8.56
C GLN A 196 -21.65 -50.90 8.62
N ALA A 197 -20.37 -51.19 8.89
CA ALA A 197 -19.31 -50.20 8.89
C ALA A 197 -19.07 -49.62 7.49
N GLU A 198 -19.04 -50.46 6.45
CA GLU A 198 -18.94 -50.04 5.06
C GLU A 198 -20.11 -49.16 4.63
N LEU A 199 -21.34 -49.54 4.96
CA LEU A 199 -22.54 -48.73 4.65
C LEU A 199 -22.51 -47.37 5.37
N LEU A 200 -22.09 -47.36 6.64
CA LEU A 200 -21.94 -46.10 7.39
C LEU A 200 -20.85 -45.24 6.79
N GLN A 201 -19.72 -45.83 6.38
CA GLN A 201 -18.63 -45.13 5.73
C GLN A 201 -19.08 -44.51 4.40
N GLU A 202 -19.78 -45.28 3.56
CA GLU A 202 -20.33 -44.79 2.29
C GLU A 202 -21.29 -43.62 2.50
N HIS A 203 -22.20 -43.72 3.49
CA HIS A 203 -23.09 -42.61 3.83
C HIS A 203 -22.35 -41.37 4.37
N THR A 204 -21.27 -41.55 5.12
CA THR A 204 -20.45 -40.42 5.57
C THR A 204 -19.72 -39.77 4.40
N GLU A 205 -19.12 -40.54 3.49
CA GLU A 205 -18.46 -40.05 2.29
C GLU A 205 -19.45 -39.31 1.36
N GLU A 206 -20.67 -39.83 1.21
CA GLU A 206 -21.72 -39.17 0.42
C GLU A 206 -22.17 -37.83 1.04
N LEU A 207 -22.29 -37.76 2.36
CA LEU A 207 -22.61 -36.52 3.07
C LEU A 207 -21.46 -35.51 2.98
N GLU A 208 -20.21 -35.95 3.11
CA GLU A 208 -19.02 -35.12 2.95
C GLU A 208 -18.96 -34.53 1.55
N ALA A 209 -19.16 -35.34 0.50
CA ALA A 209 -19.20 -34.88 -0.88
C ALA A 209 -20.31 -33.85 -1.14
N LYS A 210 -21.51 -34.05 -0.55
CA LYS A 210 -22.62 -33.07 -0.63
C LYS A 210 -22.25 -31.75 0.04
N HIS A 211 -21.64 -31.79 1.22
CA HIS A 211 -21.20 -30.58 1.91
C HIS A 211 -20.07 -29.87 1.17
N GLU A 212 -19.12 -30.60 0.60
CA GLU A 212 -18.05 -30.04 -0.22
C GLU A 212 -18.62 -29.35 -1.46
N GLN A 213 -19.57 -29.97 -2.15
CA GLN A 213 -20.29 -29.38 -3.27
C GLN A 213 -21.06 -28.10 -2.87
N ASP A 214 -21.76 -28.11 -1.74
CA ASP A 214 -22.47 -26.92 -1.24
C ASP A 214 -21.51 -25.77 -0.89
N LEU A 215 -20.33 -26.09 -0.34
CA LEU A 215 -19.29 -25.10 -0.07
C LEU A 215 -18.72 -24.53 -1.37
N GLU A 216 -18.44 -25.37 -2.36
CA GLU A 216 -17.97 -24.96 -3.68
C GLU A 216 -18.98 -24.00 -4.34
N ILE A 217 -20.27 -24.33 -4.32
CA ILE A 217 -21.34 -23.47 -4.86
C ILE A 217 -21.38 -22.13 -4.12
N LYS A 218 -21.31 -22.13 -2.78
CA LYS A 218 -21.29 -20.89 -1.98
C LYS A 218 -20.07 -20.03 -2.27
N ILE A 219 -18.89 -20.65 -2.41
CA ILE A 219 -17.65 -19.94 -2.76
C ILE A 219 -17.80 -19.30 -4.14
N GLN A 220 -18.28 -20.05 -5.15
CA GLN A 220 -18.51 -19.53 -6.50
C GLN A 220 -19.54 -18.39 -6.49
N GLN A 221 -20.61 -18.50 -5.70
CA GLN A 221 -21.60 -17.44 -5.56
C GLN A 221 -20.99 -16.18 -4.94
N ILE A 222 -20.19 -16.31 -3.87
CA ILE A 222 -19.50 -15.18 -3.25
C ILE A 222 -18.53 -14.52 -4.24
N ILE A 223 -17.77 -15.31 -5.00
CA ILE A 223 -16.86 -14.78 -6.03
C ILE A 223 -17.65 -13.96 -7.06
N LEU A 224 -18.74 -14.51 -7.59
CA LEU A 224 -19.58 -13.81 -8.57
C LEU A 224 -20.20 -12.52 -8.02
N GLU A 225 -20.68 -12.54 -6.78
CA GLU A 225 -21.21 -11.35 -6.10
C GLU A 225 -20.12 -10.28 -5.92
N LYS A 226 -18.93 -10.69 -5.46
CA LYS A 226 -17.80 -9.77 -5.27
C LYS A 226 -17.26 -9.22 -6.59
N ASP A 227 -17.18 -10.03 -7.63
CA ASP A 227 -16.79 -9.58 -8.97
C ASP A 227 -17.80 -8.56 -9.53
N LYS A 228 -19.09 -8.76 -9.28
CA LYS A 228 -20.14 -7.80 -9.66
C LYS A 228 -20.00 -6.49 -8.89
N GLU A 229 -19.78 -6.54 -7.58
CA GLU A 229 -19.51 -5.35 -6.74
C GLU A 229 -18.25 -4.61 -7.22
N LEU A 230 -17.14 -5.32 -7.46
CA LEU A 230 -15.90 -4.75 -7.96
C LEU A 230 -16.08 -4.10 -9.33
N LYS A 231 -16.81 -4.75 -10.24
CA LYS A 231 -17.13 -4.19 -11.55
C LYS A 231 -17.95 -2.91 -11.43
N GLN A 232 -18.93 -2.87 -10.53
CA GLN A 232 -19.74 -1.67 -10.31
C GLN A 232 -18.91 -0.51 -9.74
N ILE A 233 -18.03 -0.79 -8.76
CA ILE A 233 -17.11 0.21 -8.19
C ILE A 233 -16.15 0.74 -9.27
N LEU A 234 -15.60 -0.15 -10.10
CA LEU A 234 -14.71 0.22 -11.18
C LEU A 234 -15.43 1.09 -12.23
N GLU A 235 -16.65 0.71 -12.63
CA GLU A 235 -17.47 1.49 -13.56
C GLU A 235 -17.80 2.88 -12.99
N SER A 236 -18.13 2.99 -11.69
CA SER A 236 -18.35 4.30 -11.06
C SER A 236 -17.08 5.14 -11.00
N ALA A 237 -15.93 4.55 -10.66
CA ALA A 237 -14.65 5.26 -10.60
C ALA A 237 -14.20 5.74 -11.98
N VAL A 238 -14.38 4.91 -13.01
CA VAL A 238 -14.11 5.28 -14.41
C VAL A 238 -15.02 6.41 -14.88
N ALA A 239 -16.31 6.38 -14.52
CA ALA A 239 -17.24 7.46 -14.83
C ALA A 239 -16.83 8.77 -14.13
N GLU A 240 -16.49 8.73 -12.85
CA GLU A 240 -16.02 9.89 -12.09
C GLU A 240 -14.73 10.48 -12.67
N GLU A 241 -13.73 9.66 -12.99
CA GLU A 241 -12.48 10.12 -13.60
C GLU A 241 -12.70 10.66 -15.02
N LYS A 242 -13.58 10.05 -15.80
CA LYS A 242 -13.97 10.57 -17.12
C LYS A 242 -14.61 11.96 -17.00
N ASP A 243 -15.50 12.15 -16.02
CA ASP A 243 -16.15 13.44 -15.78
C ASP A 243 -15.17 14.49 -15.25
N LYS A 244 -14.24 14.11 -14.36
CA LYS A 244 -13.14 15.00 -13.91
C LYS A 244 -12.25 15.42 -15.08
N CYS A 245 -11.80 14.45 -15.89
CA CYS A 245 -10.99 14.73 -17.09
C CYS A 245 -11.75 15.66 -18.04
N LYS A 246 -13.03 15.39 -18.31
CA LYS A 246 -13.86 16.23 -19.17
C LYS A 246 -13.95 17.67 -18.64
N LYS A 247 -14.20 17.85 -17.33
CA LYS A 247 -14.20 19.18 -16.69
C LYS A 247 -12.86 19.89 -16.82
N SER A 248 -11.74 19.20 -16.55
CA SER A 248 -10.41 19.80 -16.72
C SER A 248 -10.11 20.19 -18.17
N VAL A 249 -10.53 19.38 -19.14
CA VAL A 249 -10.38 19.69 -20.56
C VAL A 249 -11.22 20.90 -20.95
N GLU A 250 -12.46 20.98 -20.49
CA GLU A 250 -13.34 22.14 -20.73
C GLU A 250 -12.78 23.43 -20.10
N GLU A 251 -12.18 23.34 -18.90
CA GLU A 251 -11.49 24.47 -18.25
C GLU A 251 -10.24 24.93 -19.02
N GLU A 252 -9.38 23.99 -19.44
CA GLU A 252 -8.22 24.33 -20.27
C GLU A 252 -8.62 24.86 -21.64
N GLN A 253 -9.69 24.33 -22.25
CA GLN A 253 -10.24 24.88 -23.50
C GLN A 253 -10.73 26.32 -23.33
N LYS A 254 -11.39 26.65 -22.22
CA LYS A 254 -11.78 28.05 -21.91
C LYS A 254 -10.55 28.95 -21.77
N LYS A 255 -9.52 28.51 -21.04
CA LYS A 255 -8.25 29.26 -20.92
C LYS A 255 -7.58 29.48 -22.27
N ILE A 256 -7.55 28.47 -23.13
CA ILE A 256 -7.02 28.58 -24.49
C ILE A 256 -7.84 29.61 -25.28
N GLN A 257 -9.18 29.55 -25.25
CA GLN A 257 -10.04 30.53 -25.93
C GLN A 257 -9.82 31.96 -25.42
N GLU A 258 -9.66 32.15 -24.11
CA GLU A 258 -9.34 33.44 -23.50
C GLU A 258 -7.97 33.96 -23.99
N LEU A 259 -6.94 33.11 -23.98
CA LEU A 259 -5.61 33.46 -24.48
C LEU A 259 -5.61 33.77 -25.99
N GLU A 260 -6.34 32.99 -26.79
CA GLU A 260 -6.52 33.25 -28.22
C GLU A 260 -7.23 34.59 -28.48
N SER A 261 -8.23 34.93 -27.65
CA SER A 261 -8.93 36.21 -27.74
C SER A 261 -8.01 37.38 -27.37
N HIS A 262 -7.20 37.22 -26.32
CA HIS A 262 -6.22 38.21 -25.89
C HIS A 262 -5.11 38.40 -26.94
N LEU A 263 -4.60 37.32 -27.52
CA LEU A 263 -3.63 37.38 -28.61
C LEU A 263 -4.19 38.07 -29.85
N ARG A 264 -5.45 37.79 -30.22
CA ARG A 264 -6.13 38.52 -31.32
C ARG A 264 -6.25 40.01 -31.02
N SER A 265 -6.68 40.39 -29.81
CA SER A 265 -6.77 41.79 -29.40
C SER A 265 -5.41 42.49 -29.43
N MET A 266 -4.36 41.82 -28.94
CA MET A 266 -2.98 42.32 -29.01
C MET A 266 -2.51 42.47 -30.46
N ALA A 267 -2.80 41.50 -31.32
CA ALA A 267 -2.46 41.56 -32.74
C ALA A 267 -3.15 42.74 -33.45
N GLU A 268 -4.45 42.95 -33.20
CA GLU A 268 -5.20 44.11 -33.70
C GLU A 268 -4.63 45.43 -33.19
N ALA A 269 -4.26 45.51 -31.90
CA ALA A 269 -3.64 46.69 -31.33
C ALA A 269 -2.25 46.97 -31.95
N THR A 270 -1.45 45.93 -32.21
CA THR A 270 -0.18 46.08 -32.91
C THR A 270 -0.36 46.47 -34.37
N ALA A 271 -1.38 45.96 -35.06
CA ALA A 271 -1.70 46.36 -36.43
C ALA A 271 -2.13 47.83 -36.49
N LYS A 272 -3.03 48.27 -35.60
CA LYS A 272 -3.43 49.69 -35.49
C LYS A 272 -2.23 50.59 -35.19
N LYS A 273 -1.35 50.18 -34.26
CA LYS A 273 -0.12 50.93 -33.98
C LYS A 273 0.82 50.98 -35.19
N ALA A 274 0.90 49.91 -35.97
CA ALA A 274 1.70 49.89 -37.20
C ALA A 274 1.11 50.82 -38.27
N GLU A 275 -0.22 50.84 -38.46
CA GLU A 275 -0.92 51.78 -39.34
C GLU A 275 -0.73 53.24 -38.90
N GLU A 276 -0.87 53.51 -37.59
CA GLU A 276 -0.59 54.83 -37.00
C GLU A 276 0.88 55.24 -37.20
N GLN A 277 1.82 54.32 -36.99
CA GLN A 277 3.24 54.54 -37.25
C GLN A 277 3.48 54.85 -38.72
N GLU A 278 2.95 54.07 -39.65
CA GLU A 278 3.08 54.32 -41.09
C GLU A 278 2.52 55.69 -41.49
N LEU A 279 1.37 56.08 -40.93
CA LEU A 279 0.80 57.42 -41.11
C LEU A 279 1.73 58.53 -40.58
N THR A 280 2.30 58.34 -39.39
CA THR A 280 3.24 59.32 -38.81
C THR A 280 4.55 59.39 -39.60
N GLU A 281 5.07 58.26 -40.07
CA GLU A 281 6.24 58.21 -40.96
C GLU A 281 5.96 58.84 -42.32
N GLY A 282 4.76 58.66 -42.86
CA GLY A 282 4.29 59.34 -44.07
C GLY A 282 4.30 60.86 -43.90
N LYS A 283 3.69 61.37 -42.82
CA LYS A 283 3.73 62.80 -42.47
C LYS A 283 5.14 63.33 -42.26
N LEU A 284 6.02 62.53 -41.64
CA LEU A 284 7.43 62.89 -41.45
C LEU A 284 8.16 62.96 -42.80
N ARG A 285 7.92 62.01 -43.71
CA ARG A 285 8.46 62.01 -45.07
C ARG A 285 8.02 63.24 -45.86
N GLU A 286 6.74 63.63 -45.76
CA GLU A 286 6.20 64.86 -46.37
C GLU A 286 6.88 66.11 -45.79
N ALA A 287 6.99 66.22 -44.47
CA ALA A 287 7.67 67.34 -43.81
C ALA A 287 9.15 67.45 -44.21
N LEU A 288 9.85 66.31 -44.33
CA LEU A 288 11.22 66.27 -44.84
C LEU A 288 11.32 66.71 -46.30
N HIS A 289 10.32 66.38 -47.13
CA HIS A 289 10.27 66.85 -48.52
C HIS A 289 10.06 68.37 -48.59
N GLU A 290 9.13 68.93 -47.82
CA GLU A 290 8.95 70.39 -47.76
C GLU A 290 10.19 71.11 -47.19
N LEU A 291 10.84 70.56 -46.17
CA LEU A 291 12.14 71.09 -45.71
C LEU A 291 13.19 71.07 -46.81
N LYS A 292 13.33 69.97 -47.55
CA LYS A 292 14.25 69.89 -48.71
C LYS A 292 13.94 70.97 -49.75
N LYS A 293 12.67 71.19 -50.05
CA LYS A 293 12.23 72.24 -50.97
C LYS A 293 12.56 73.65 -50.45
N ILE A 294 12.31 73.92 -49.17
CA ILE A 294 12.69 75.19 -48.52
C ILE A 294 14.22 75.37 -48.58
N THR A 295 15.01 74.35 -48.25
CA THR A 295 16.47 74.43 -48.32
C THR A 295 16.98 74.67 -49.75
N ALA A 296 16.33 74.08 -50.77
CA ALA A 296 16.66 74.37 -52.16
C ALA A 296 16.32 75.82 -52.55
N GLN A 297 15.18 76.34 -52.07
CA GLN A 297 14.81 77.75 -52.24
C GLN A 297 15.79 78.69 -51.53
N GLU A 298 16.23 78.34 -50.32
CA GLU A 298 17.22 79.10 -49.55
C GLU A 298 18.57 79.17 -50.30
N VAL A 299 19.05 78.07 -50.87
CA VAL A 299 20.28 78.06 -51.68
C VAL A 299 20.16 78.96 -52.91
N VAL A 300 19.00 78.98 -53.59
CA VAL A 300 18.77 79.89 -54.73
C VAL A 300 18.78 81.35 -54.28
N LEU A 301 18.14 81.68 -53.16
CA LEU A 301 18.15 83.04 -52.61
C LEU A 301 19.56 83.46 -52.17
N GLN A 302 20.32 82.57 -51.52
CA GLN A 302 21.72 82.82 -51.16
C GLN A 302 22.58 83.08 -52.41
N GLN A 303 22.39 82.32 -53.49
CA GLN A 303 23.08 82.54 -54.77
C GLN A 303 22.74 83.92 -55.39
N GLN A 304 21.49 84.35 -55.26
CA GLN A 304 21.02 85.64 -55.75
C GLN A 304 21.60 86.82 -54.95
N VAL A 305 21.69 86.69 -53.62
CA VAL A 305 22.38 87.67 -52.75
C VAL A 305 23.85 87.76 -53.13
N LEU A 306 24.51 86.63 -53.37
CA LEU A 306 25.93 86.59 -53.74
C LEU A 306 26.20 87.26 -55.10
N GLN A 307 25.26 87.17 -56.04
CA GLN A 307 25.31 87.91 -57.31
C GLN A 307 25.13 89.42 -57.11
N GLN A 308 24.20 89.84 -56.25
CA GLN A 308 24.01 91.26 -55.92
C GLN A 308 25.26 91.87 -55.28
N ASP A 309 25.93 91.14 -54.38
CA ASP A 309 27.19 91.57 -53.76
C ASP A 309 28.33 91.73 -54.78
N GLN A 310 28.39 90.89 -55.80
CA GLN A 310 29.36 91.03 -56.89
C GLN A 310 29.08 92.28 -57.74
N GLN A 311 27.81 92.56 -58.03
CA GLN A 311 27.41 93.78 -58.74
C GLN A 311 27.73 95.04 -57.93
N LEU A 312 27.45 95.04 -56.62
CA LEU A 312 27.79 96.15 -55.73
C LEU A 312 29.30 96.41 -55.68
N ARG A 313 30.13 95.35 -55.63
CA ARG A 313 31.59 95.49 -55.69
C ARG A 313 32.07 96.12 -56.99
N ALA A 314 31.55 95.71 -58.14
CA ALA A 314 31.90 96.29 -59.43
C ALA A 314 31.57 97.80 -59.49
N VAL A 315 30.42 98.20 -58.96
CA VAL A 315 30.01 99.62 -58.88
C VAL A 315 30.87 100.42 -57.90
N GLN A 316 31.34 99.79 -56.81
CA GLN A 316 32.27 100.41 -55.86
C GLN A 316 33.64 100.65 -56.51
N GLU A 317 34.20 99.66 -57.21
CA GLU A 317 35.46 99.79 -57.95
C GLU A 317 35.38 100.87 -59.03
N GLU A 318 34.25 100.97 -59.75
CA GLU A 318 34.02 102.03 -60.75
C GLU A 318 33.99 103.42 -60.10
N ASN A 319 33.31 103.59 -58.97
CA ASN A 319 33.29 104.85 -58.22
C ASN A 319 34.68 105.26 -57.69
N GLU A 320 35.48 104.31 -57.21
CA GLU A 320 36.85 104.59 -56.76
C GLU A 320 37.73 105.05 -57.92
N SER A 321 37.60 104.42 -59.10
CA SER A 321 38.31 104.84 -60.31
C SER A 321 37.93 106.27 -60.75
N GLN A 322 36.65 106.62 -60.66
CA GLN A 322 36.16 107.96 -60.96
C GLN A 322 36.71 109.00 -59.98
N ARG A 323 36.77 108.68 -58.68
CA ARG A 323 37.39 109.54 -57.66
C ARG A 323 38.88 109.79 -57.93
N GLN A 324 39.63 108.76 -58.32
CA GLN A 324 41.05 108.92 -58.65
C GLN A 324 41.25 109.86 -59.84
N LYS A 325 40.43 109.73 -60.89
CA LYS A 325 40.43 110.63 -62.05
C LYS A 325 40.17 112.09 -61.67
N LEU A 326 39.16 112.33 -60.82
CA LEU A 326 38.86 113.69 -60.34
C LEU A 326 40.00 114.29 -59.52
N LEU A 327 40.76 113.49 -58.77
CA LEU A 327 41.92 113.97 -58.03
C LEU A 327 43.08 114.38 -58.94
N GLU A 328 43.31 113.66 -60.04
CA GLU A 328 44.29 114.04 -61.07
C GLU A 328 43.90 115.37 -61.75
N ASP A 329 42.63 115.54 -62.11
CA ASP A 329 42.13 116.78 -62.70
C ASP A 329 42.31 117.97 -61.74
N VAL A 330 41.98 117.80 -60.45
CA VAL A 330 42.18 118.83 -59.41
C VAL A 330 43.67 119.18 -59.24
N ALA A 331 44.57 118.20 -59.32
CA ALA A 331 46.01 118.47 -59.30
C ALA A 331 46.46 119.28 -60.52
N GLY A 332 45.92 118.97 -61.71
CA GLY A 332 46.15 119.75 -62.94
C GLY A 332 45.69 121.21 -62.82
N TYR A 333 44.47 121.45 -62.31
CA TYR A 333 43.97 122.81 -62.08
C TYR A 333 44.80 123.58 -61.04
N ARG A 334 45.30 122.92 -60.00
CA ARG A 334 46.18 123.56 -59.00
C ARG A 334 47.50 124.02 -59.62
N GLU A 335 48.09 123.22 -60.51
CA GLU A 335 49.34 123.59 -61.17
C GLU A 335 49.14 124.75 -62.16
N GLN A 336 48.00 124.75 -62.87
CA GLN A 336 47.60 125.88 -63.70
C GLN A 336 47.45 127.17 -62.87
N SER A 337 46.85 127.10 -61.68
CA SER A 337 46.73 128.24 -60.78
C SER A 337 48.09 128.77 -60.31
N LYS A 338 49.07 127.89 -60.05
CA LYS A 338 50.44 128.31 -59.70
C LYS A 338 51.13 129.03 -60.86
N GLN A 339 50.97 128.51 -62.09
CA GLN A 339 51.49 129.14 -63.31
C GLN A 339 50.90 130.54 -63.51
N HIS A 340 49.61 130.71 -63.27
CA HIS A 340 48.96 132.03 -63.33
C HIS A 340 49.51 133.01 -62.28
N SER A 341 49.73 132.57 -61.03
CA SER A 341 50.31 133.42 -59.97
C SER A 341 51.74 133.89 -60.31
N LEU A 342 52.56 133.02 -60.90
CA LEU A 342 53.92 133.38 -61.35
C LEU A 342 53.90 134.42 -62.48
N THR A 343 52.93 134.33 -63.39
CA THR A 343 52.77 135.29 -64.50
C THR A 343 52.33 136.65 -64.01
N ILE A 344 51.45 136.72 -62.99
CA ILE A 344 50.98 137.97 -62.40
C ILE A 344 52.14 138.72 -61.72
N LEU A 345 52.97 138.04 -60.93
CA LEU A 345 54.15 138.66 -60.30
C LEU A 345 55.12 139.25 -61.34
N ALA A 346 55.36 138.57 -62.45
CA ALA A 346 56.21 139.08 -63.52
C ALA A 346 55.61 140.31 -64.26
N LEU A 347 54.28 140.42 -64.30
CA LEU A 347 53.59 141.58 -64.86
C LEU A 347 53.55 142.75 -63.87
N GLU A 348 53.53 142.50 -62.56
CA GLU A 348 53.59 143.51 -61.50
C GLU A 348 54.96 144.21 -61.44
N ASP A 349 56.07 143.48 -61.54
CA ASP A 349 57.43 144.05 -61.57
C ASP A 349 57.67 144.98 -62.78
N ARG A 350 57.18 144.58 -63.97
CA ARG A 350 57.26 145.41 -65.18
C ARG A 350 56.45 146.70 -65.09
N LEU A 351 55.39 146.73 -64.29
CA LEU A 351 54.52 147.90 -64.12
C LEU A 351 55.14 148.91 -63.13
N LEU A 352 55.91 148.41 -62.15
CA LEU A 352 56.73 149.21 -61.24
C LEU A 352 57.91 149.91 -61.96
N GLU A 353 58.59 149.23 -62.88
CA GLU A 353 59.66 149.83 -63.68
C GLU A 353 59.17 150.96 -64.59
N ALA A 354 58.00 150.77 -65.23
CA ALA A 354 57.40 151.77 -66.11
C ALA A 354 56.93 153.04 -65.36
N THR A 355 56.47 152.90 -64.12
CA THR A 355 56.02 154.04 -63.30
C THR A 355 57.16 154.90 -62.77
N GLN A 356 58.38 154.36 -62.62
CA GLN A 356 59.56 155.16 -62.26
C GLN A 356 60.14 155.94 -63.45
N GLN A 357 60.06 155.42 -64.67
CA GLN A 357 60.49 156.12 -65.88
C GLN A 357 59.64 157.36 -66.20
N GLN A 358 58.35 157.32 -65.84
CA GLN A 358 57.41 158.42 -66.10
C GLN A 358 57.62 159.64 -65.20
N LYS A 359 58.14 159.46 -63.97
CA LYS A 359 58.47 160.56 -63.04
C LYS A 359 59.68 161.39 -63.49
N VAL A 360 60.70 160.73 -64.04
CA VAL A 360 61.95 161.41 -64.47
C VAL A 360 61.70 162.30 -65.69
N LEU A 361 60.82 161.86 -66.62
CA LEU A 361 60.47 162.62 -67.82
C LEU A 361 59.54 163.83 -67.54
N GLU A 362 58.76 163.80 -66.46
CA GLU A 362 57.92 164.95 -66.06
C GLU A 362 58.74 166.07 -65.39
N GLU A 363 59.81 165.74 -64.67
CA GLU A 363 60.72 166.72 -64.06
C GLU A 363 61.58 167.46 -65.10
N GLU A 364 61.96 166.81 -66.21
CA GLU A 364 62.66 167.46 -67.33
C GLU A 364 61.73 168.38 -68.16
N LYS A 365 60.42 168.09 -68.20
CA LYS A 365 59.43 168.88 -68.95
C LYS A 365 59.07 170.22 -68.27
N ALA A 366 59.29 170.35 -66.96
CA ALA A 366 58.99 171.57 -66.21
C ALA A 366 60.08 172.65 -66.33
N ALA A 367 61.31 172.29 -66.71
CA ALA A 367 62.44 173.22 -66.78
C ALA A 367 62.57 173.98 -68.11
N LEU A 368 61.98 173.48 -69.21
CA LEU A 368 62.15 174.06 -70.56
C LEU A 368 60.96 174.91 -71.04
N VAL A 369 59.96 175.15 -70.20
CA VAL A 369 58.79 176.04 -70.48
C VAL A 369 59.07 177.51 -70.08
N GLY A 370 60.30 177.85 -69.69
CA GLY A 370 60.66 179.19 -69.20
C GLY A 370 61.19 180.21 -70.23
N GLU A 371 61.54 179.83 -71.47
CA GLU A 371 62.46 180.65 -72.28
C GLU A 371 62.12 180.65 -73.79
N ILE A 372 61.39 181.65 -74.31
CA ILE A 372 61.17 182.00 -75.76
C ILE A 372 59.88 181.36 -76.37
N GLU A 373 58.75 182.08 -76.51
CA GLU A 373 58.36 183.12 -77.51
C GLU A 373 57.91 182.60 -78.90
N GLY A 374 56.68 183.00 -79.30
CA GLY A 374 56.40 183.63 -80.62
C GLY A 374 56.21 182.79 -81.89
N GLU A 375 54.96 182.80 -82.41
CA GLU A 375 54.50 182.86 -83.83
C GLU A 375 54.87 181.81 -84.91
N LEU A 376 53.97 181.73 -85.93
CA LEU A 376 54.07 181.12 -87.29
C LEU A 376 53.59 179.65 -87.45
N SER A 377 52.96 179.21 -88.55
CA SER A 377 52.53 179.82 -89.83
C SER A 377 51.41 178.95 -90.45
N GLU A 378 50.63 179.60 -91.32
CA GLU A 378 49.47 179.22 -92.13
C GLU A 378 49.65 177.96 -93.02
N GLU A 379 50.86 177.39 -93.14
CA GLU A 379 51.12 176.24 -94.01
C GLU A 379 50.49 174.92 -93.53
N GLN A 380 50.38 174.66 -92.22
CA GLN A 380 49.78 173.41 -91.72
C GLN A 380 48.24 173.41 -91.73
N LYS A 381 47.63 174.57 -91.96
CA LYS A 381 46.17 174.75 -91.98
C LYS A 381 45.53 174.20 -93.25
N VAL A 382 46.23 174.28 -94.38
CA VAL A 382 45.68 173.84 -95.68
C VAL A 382 45.65 172.31 -95.78
N GLU A 383 46.60 171.61 -95.18
CA GLU A 383 46.63 170.14 -95.17
C GLU A 383 45.63 169.55 -94.15
N LEU A 384 45.48 170.19 -92.98
CA LEU A 384 44.41 169.87 -92.02
C LEU A 384 43.01 170.14 -92.58
N GLU A 385 42.80 171.20 -93.37
CA GLU A 385 41.51 171.46 -94.01
C GLU A 385 41.13 170.39 -95.05
N HIS A 386 42.12 169.82 -95.76
CA HIS A 386 41.84 168.72 -96.69
C HIS A 386 41.41 167.45 -95.96
N SER A 387 42.14 167.07 -94.89
CA SER A 387 41.77 165.93 -94.03
C SER A 387 40.47 166.15 -93.27
N GLN A 388 40.18 167.38 -92.82
CA GLN A 388 38.92 167.71 -92.16
C GLN A 388 37.73 167.65 -93.12
N ARG A 389 37.86 168.00 -94.40
CA ARG A 389 36.74 167.85 -95.36
C ARG A 389 36.40 166.38 -95.61
N GLN A 390 37.40 165.50 -95.66
CA GLN A 390 37.15 164.05 -95.77
C GLN A 390 36.50 163.49 -94.51
N LEU A 391 36.96 163.92 -93.31
CA LEU A 391 36.34 163.52 -92.06
C LEU A 391 34.91 164.06 -91.93
N LYS A 392 34.63 165.32 -92.34
CA LYS A 392 33.26 165.86 -92.32
C LYS A 392 32.30 165.11 -93.24
N HIS A 393 32.78 164.60 -94.38
CA HIS A 393 31.93 163.78 -95.25
C HIS A 393 31.58 162.44 -94.60
N ARG A 394 32.58 161.76 -93.99
CA ARG A 394 32.38 160.51 -93.24
C ARG A 394 31.54 160.71 -91.98
N GLU A 395 31.72 161.83 -91.28
CA GLU A 395 30.96 162.20 -90.09
C GLU A 395 29.51 162.54 -90.43
N TRP A 396 29.24 163.16 -91.59
CA TRP A 396 27.88 163.38 -92.06
C TRP A 396 27.14 162.06 -92.36
N GLU A 397 27.79 161.07 -92.98
CA GLU A 397 27.21 159.74 -93.20
C GLU A 397 26.90 159.02 -91.88
N VAL A 398 27.83 159.09 -90.90
CA VAL A 398 27.62 158.49 -89.57
C VAL A 398 26.52 159.23 -88.80
N ASN A 399 26.44 160.55 -88.90
CA ASN A 399 25.39 161.31 -88.24
C ASN A 399 24.02 161.02 -88.85
N GLN A 400 23.89 160.88 -90.17
CA GLN A 400 22.63 160.45 -90.79
C GLN A 400 22.19 159.04 -90.34
N LEU A 401 23.13 158.11 -90.16
CA LEU A 401 22.82 156.79 -89.61
C LEU A 401 22.48 156.83 -88.11
N ARG A 402 23.13 157.71 -87.35
CA ARG A 402 22.89 157.89 -85.91
C ARG A 402 21.55 158.59 -85.65
N GLU A 403 21.14 159.52 -86.50
CA GLU A 403 19.84 160.20 -86.42
C GLU A 403 18.70 159.21 -86.66
N LYS A 404 18.79 158.37 -87.71
CA LYS A 404 17.83 157.29 -87.97
C LYS A 404 17.74 156.24 -86.84
N LEU A 405 18.85 155.94 -86.19
CA LEU A 405 18.88 155.05 -85.02
C LEU A 405 18.26 155.72 -83.79
N SER A 406 18.46 157.02 -83.60
CA SER A 406 17.83 157.77 -82.51
C SER A 406 16.31 157.89 -82.68
N GLU A 407 15.81 158.09 -83.91
CA GLU A 407 14.38 158.11 -84.21
C GLU A 407 13.71 156.74 -83.96
N MET A 408 14.37 155.64 -84.35
CA MET A 408 13.89 154.30 -84.00
C MET A 408 13.92 154.04 -82.48
N SER A 409 14.96 154.50 -81.79
CA SER A 409 15.07 154.30 -80.34
C SER A 409 14.01 155.08 -79.56
N SER A 410 13.71 156.33 -79.94
CA SER A 410 12.65 157.11 -79.27
C SER A 410 11.27 156.49 -79.48
N LEU A 411 11.02 155.91 -80.65
CA LEU A 411 9.74 155.27 -80.96
C LEU A 411 9.53 153.97 -80.17
N VAL A 412 10.62 153.25 -79.86
CA VAL A 412 10.58 152.07 -78.98
C VAL A 412 10.35 152.48 -77.52
N GLU A 413 11.04 153.50 -77.03
CA GLU A 413 10.85 153.99 -75.65
C GLU A 413 9.44 154.54 -75.40
N GLU A 414 8.84 155.22 -76.37
CA GLU A 414 7.46 155.71 -76.27
C GLU A 414 6.45 154.55 -76.15
N LYS A 415 6.66 153.46 -76.91
CA LYS A 415 5.80 152.26 -76.86
C LYS A 415 5.99 151.47 -75.56
N ASP A 416 7.21 151.37 -75.06
CA ASP A 416 7.50 150.76 -73.76
C ASP A 416 6.93 151.57 -72.58
N GLY A 417 6.93 152.90 -72.67
CA GLY A 417 6.27 153.79 -71.70
C GLY A 417 4.75 153.59 -71.67
N ALA A 418 4.11 153.53 -72.83
CA ALA A 418 2.67 153.27 -72.95
C ALA A 418 2.27 151.88 -72.42
N LEU A 419 3.08 150.85 -72.68
CA LEU A 419 2.86 149.49 -72.15
C LEU A 419 2.96 149.43 -70.62
N LYS A 420 3.93 150.13 -70.02
CA LYS A 420 4.08 150.17 -68.56
C LYS A 420 2.94 150.94 -67.88
N ALA A 421 2.45 152.02 -68.47
CA ALA A 421 1.28 152.75 -67.97
C ALA A 421 0.00 151.88 -68.01
N ALA A 422 -0.25 151.19 -69.14
CA ALA A 422 -1.38 150.28 -69.27
C ALA A 422 -1.32 149.09 -68.29
N ALA A 423 -0.13 148.57 -67.99
CA ALA A 423 0.07 147.50 -67.00
C ALA A 423 -0.23 147.96 -65.56
N GLN A 424 0.12 149.21 -65.21
CA GLN A 424 -0.18 149.77 -63.88
C GLN A 424 -1.68 150.01 -63.69
N GLU A 425 -2.38 150.54 -64.69
CA GLU A 425 -3.84 150.70 -64.65
C GLU A 425 -4.58 149.37 -64.52
N LEU A 426 -4.12 148.32 -65.22
CA LEU A 426 -4.67 146.98 -65.10
C LEU A 426 -4.49 146.42 -63.68
N SER A 427 -3.34 146.64 -63.04
CA SER A 427 -3.11 146.17 -61.66
C SER A 427 -4.00 146.90 -60.63
N GLN A 428 -4.28 148.19 -60.84
CA GLN A 428 -5.18 148.99 -60.00
C GLN A 428 -6.66 148.60 -60.22
N ALA A 429 -7.06 148.24 -61.44
CA ALA A 429 -8.38 147.69 -61.74
C ALA A 429 -8.55 146.27 -61.13
N GLN A 430 -7.52 145.43 -61.16
CA GLN A 430 -7.54 144.08 -60.57
C GLN A 430 -7.67 144.09 -59.04
N THR A 431 -7.08 145.07 -58.35
CA THR A 431 -7.26 145.26 -56.89
C THR A 431 -8.68 145.74 -56.54
N ARG A 432 -9.29 146.59 -57.37
CA ARG A 432 -10.69 147.02 -57.21
C ARG A 432 -11.70 145.88 -57.46
N CYS A 433 -11.40 144.95 -58.38
CA CYS A 433 -12.21 143.76 -58.62
C CYS A 433 -12.09 142.67 -57.53
N ARG A 434 -10.97 142.61 -56.78
CA ARG A 434 -10.82 141.71 -55.63
C ARG A 434 -11.71 142.12 -54.45
N VAL A 435 -11.84 143.42 -54.18
CA VAL A 435 -12.68 143.95 -53.08
C VAL A 435 -14.19 143.74 -53.32
N LEU A 436 -14.63 143.67 -54.59
CA LEU A 436 -16.02 143.34 -54.94
C LEU A 436 -16.32 141.82 -54.90
N ARG A 437 -15.27 140.98 -54.98
CA ARG A 437 -15.41 139.51 -54.98
C ARG A 437 -15.65 138.95 -53.57
N ASP A 438 -15.20 139.65 -52.52
CA ASP A 438 -15.42 139.27 -51.12
C ASP A 438 -16.84 139.58 -50.60
N ALA A 439 -17.73 140.14 -51.45
CA ALA A 439 -19.08 140.57 -51.07
C ALA A 439 -20.25 139.69 -51.59
N SER A 440 -20.02 138.53 -52.22
CA SER A 440 -21.13 137.72 -52.77
C SER A 440 -20.88 136.20 -52.74
N GLN A 441 -20.71 135.64 -51.55
CA GLN A 441 -20.70 134.19 -51.30
C GLN A 441 -22.08 133.57 -51.56
N GLN A 442 -22.21 132.81 -52.65
CA GLN A 442 -23.23 131.78 -52.83
C GLN A 442 -22.80 130.76 -53.91
N THR A 443 -22.93 129.47 -53.55
CA THR A 443 -23.37 128.36 -54.44
C THR A 443 -22.32 127.42 -55.06
N LEU A 444 -22.40 126.17 -54.56
CA LEU A 444 -22.20 124.83 -55.17
C LEU A 444 -20.86 124.36 -55.77
N GLU A 445 -20.46 123.21 -55.20
CA GLU A 445 -20.05 121.93 -55.80
C GLU A 445 -18.65 121.75 -56.45
N SER A 446 -18.10 120.57 -56.09
CA SER A 446 -16.76 119.96 -56.32
C SER A 446 -16.61 119.35 -57.74
N PRO A 447 -15.64 118.46 -58.11
CA PRO A 447 -14.49 117.86 -57.38
C PRO A 447 -13.16 117.63 -58.20
N GLU A 448 -12.21 116.91 -57.58
CA GLU A 448 -11.02 116.17 -58.10
C GLU A 448 -9.82 117.02 -58.60
N ASP A 449 -8.52 116.71 -58.40
CA ASP A 449 -7.80 115.49 -57.98
C ASP A 449 -6.31 115.86 -57.62
N ALA A 450 -5.65 115.02 -56.78
CA ALA A 450 -4.18 114.90 -56.55
C ALA A 450 -3.33 116.10 -55.98
N PRO A 451 -2.05 115.94 -55.54
CA PRO A 451 -1.39 114.91 -54.70
C PRO A 451 -0.36 115.49 -53.64
N ARG A 452 0.36 114.57 -52.95
CA ARG A 452 1.76 114.65 -52.42
C ARG A 452 2.08 115.17 -50.99
N THR A 453 2.49 114.21 -50.11
CA THR A 453 3.72 114.14 -49.25
C THR A 453 3.98 115.27 -48.20
N PRO A 454 4.88 115.18 -47.17
CA PRO A 454 6.21 114.53 -47.25
C PRO A 454 6.98 114.09 -45.94
N LEU A 455 8.21 113.57 -46.17
CA LEU A 455 9.44 113.53 -45.33
C LEU A 455 9.53 112.52 -44.16
N GLN A 456 10.68 111.93 -43.75
CA GLN A 456 12.01 111.57 -44.30
C GLN A 456 12.84 111.00 -43.11
N GLU A 457 13.15 109.68 -43.09
CA GLU A 457 14.43 108.98 -42.74
C GLU A 457 15.31 109.37 -41.50
N PRO A 458 16.36 108.59 -41.09
CA PRO A 458 16.54 107.17 -40.68
C PRO A 458 17.37 107.10 -39.34
N PRO A 459 18.28 106.13 -39.00
CA PRO A 459 18.28 104.66 -38.96
C PRO A 459 18.59 104.02 -37.55
N SER A 460 18.39 102.69 -37.48
CA SER A 460 19.10 101.62 -36.72
C SER A 460 19.14 101.50 -35.18
N ASP A 461 18.73 100.29 -34.78
CA ASP A 461 19.22 99.39 -33.72
C ASP A 461 18.52 99.28 -32.34
N LEU A 462 18.02 98.04 -32.14
CA LEU A 462 18.01 97.24 -30.90
C LEU A 462 17.14 97.71 -29.71
N ALA A 463 15.90 97.22 -29.61
CA ALA A 463 15.33 96.70 -28.35
C ALA A 463 13.98 95.97 -28.53
N GLU A 464 14.01 94.67 -28.26
CA GLU A 464 13.08 93.98 -27.34
C GLU A 464 11.59 93.81 -27.70
N PHE A 465 11.32 92.77 -28.50
CA PHE A 465 10.14 91.92 -28.29
C PHE A 465 10.50 90.83 -27.26
N GLY A 466 10.46 91.21 -25.97
CA GLY A 466 10.84 90.37 -24.83
C GLY A 466 9.80 90.35 -23.72
N ALA A 467 8.53 90.06 -24.03
CA ALA A 467 7.52 89.85 -23.00
C ALA A 467 6.48 88.79 -23.40
N LYS A 468 6.79 87.52 -23.07
CA LYS A 468 5.88 86.50 -22.51
C LYS A 468 6.59 85.15 -22.39
N CYS A 469 7.42 85.03 -21.36
CA CYS A 469 7.88 83.74 -20.85
C CYS A 469 7.94 83.83 -19.31
N ARG A 470 6.82 83.53 -18.65
CA ARG A 470 6.85 83.01 -17.28
C ARG A 470 5.90 81.82 -17.18
N GLY A 471 6.51 80.65 -16.98
CA GLY A 471 5.94 79.56 -16.20
C GLY A 471 4.86 78.69 -16.84
N LEU A 472 5.22 77.81 -17.79
CA LEU A 472 4.44 76.60 -18.09
C LEU A 472 5.36 75.38 -18.28
N ARG A 473 6.36 75.24 -17.41
CA ARG A 473 7.14 73.99 -17.28
C ARG A 473 7.19 73.48 -15.84
N HIS A 474 6.89 74.33 -14.86
CA HIS A 474 6.92 73.93 -13.45
C HIS A 474 5.62 73.26 -13.00
N GLU A 475 4.45 73.74 -13.43
CA GLU A 475 3.15 73.13 -13.12
C GLU A 475 3.04 71.70 -13.68
N GLU A 476 3.47 71.50 -14.92
CA GLU A 476 3.49 70.19 -15.57
C GLU A 476 4.50 69.21 -14.96
N THR A 477 5.63 69.72 -14.45
CA THR A 477 6.61 68.88 -13.75
C THR A 477 6.11 68.51 -12.35
N ILE A 478 5.46 69.45 -11.66
CA ILE A 478 4.82 69.21 -10.36
C ILE A 478 3.64 68.24 -10.50
N GLN A 479 2.86 68.35 -11.58
CA GLN A 479 1.74 67.45 -11.86
C GLN A 479 2.24 66.02 -12.16
N ARG A 480 3.26 65.87 -13.02
CA ARG A 480 3.90 64.57 -13.29
C ARG A 480 4.58 63.97 -12.05
N GLN A 481 5.17 64.80 -11.18
CA GLN A 481 5.74 64.34 -9.91
C GLN A 481 4.66 63.93 -8.89
N LYS A 482 3.51 64.61 -8.86
CA LYS A 482 2.35 64.23 -8.01
C LYS A 482 1.70 62.94 -8.50
N GLU A 483 1.57 62.76 -9.81
CA GLU A 483 1.02 61.54 -10.43
C GLU A 483 1.97 60.34 -10.24
N GLY A 484 3.27 60.52 -10.44
CA GLY A 484 4.26 59.47 -10.16
C GLY A 484 4.33 59.08 -8.69
N LEU A 485 4.16 60.03 -7.76
CA LEU A 485 4.04 59.74 -6.31
C LEU A 485 2.73 59.04 -5.96
N ALA A 486 1.62 59.33 -6.64
CA ALA A 486 0.36 58.63 -6.45
C ALA A 486 0.44 57.18 -6.95
N GLU A 487 1.08 56.95 -8.10
CA GLU A 487 1.32 55.62 -8.68
C GLU A 487 2.28 54.77 -7.81
N LEU A 488 3.33 55.39 -7.26
CA LEU A 488 4.24 54.74 -6.31
C LEU A 488 3.52 54.37 -5.00
N ARG A 489 2.64 55.24 -4.48
CA ARG A 489 1.82 54.93 -3.29
C ARG A 489 0.80 53.81 -3.54
N GLU A 490 0.23 53.73 -4.73
CA GLU A 490 -0.63 52.62 -5.18
C GLU A 490 0.14 51.30 -5.30
N ARG A 491 1.35 51.32 -5.91
CA ARG A 491 2.20 50.12 -6.04
C ARG A 491 2.74 49.65 -4.68
N VAL A 492 3.09 50.55 -3.77
CA VAL A 492 3.46 50.19 -2.38
C VAL A 492 2.25 49.59 -1.65
N LYS A 493 1.04 50.13 -1.81
CA LYS A 493 -0.20 49.57 -1.23
C LYS A 493 -0.57 48.19 -1.81
N MET A 494 -0.23 47.93 -3.08
CA MET A 494 -0.39 46.62 -3.73
C MET A 494 0.71 45.62 -3.32
N LEU A 495 1.92 46.10 -3.02
CA LEU A 495 3.04 45.29 -2.53
C LEU A 495 2.91 44.95 -1.03
N GLU A 496 2.40 45.87 -0.21
CA GLU A 496 2.05 45.63 1.20
C GLU A 496 0.84 44.68 1.33
N LYS A 497 -0.11 44.70 0.38
CA LYS A 497 -1.18 43.69 0.29
C LYS A 497 -0.70 42.32 -0.22
N ARG A 498 0.51 42.21 -0.77
CA ARG A 498 1.15 40.95 -1.22
C ARG A 498 2.16 40.37 -0.22
N GLN A 499 2.38 41.03 0.93
CA GLN A 499 3.23 40.50 2.00
C GLN A 499 2.42 40.34 3.30
N CYS A 500 1.83 39.17 3.46
CA CYS A 500 1.51 38.57 4.76
C CYS A 500 1.48 37.04 4.62
N SER A 501 2.63 36.42 4.34
CA SER A 501 3.02 35.10 4.87
C SER A 501 4.45 34.74 4.43
N GLY A 502 5.32 34.47 5.40
CA GLY A 502 6.28 33.36 5.31
C GLY A 502 7.64 33.61 4.66
N ASN A 503 8.55 34.18 5.45
CA ASN A 503 9.95 33.77 5.69
C ASN A 503 10.91 33.44 4.53
N PHE A 504 12.04 34.15 4.60
CA PHE A 504 13.32 33.87 3.96
C PHE A 504 13.97 32.56 4.46
N GLU A 505 14.55 31.82 3.54
CA GLU A 505 15.77 31.02 3.75
C GLU A 505 16.90 31.68 2.92
N PRO A 506 18.18 31.50 3.29
CA PRO A 506 19.03 30.89 2.28
C PRO A 506 20.11 29.94 2.82
N LEU A 507 20.17 28.79 2.13
CA LEU A 507 21.37 28.19 1.52
C LEU A 507 22.46 27.59 2.44
N VAL A 508 22.74 26.29 2.27
CA VAL A 508 24.04 25.73 1.81
C VAL A 508 24.09 24.18 1.93
N VAL A 509 24.48 23.55 0.80
CA VAL A 509 25.15 22.25 0.61
C VAL A 509 24.35 20.95 0.36
N GLN A 510 24.77 20.32 -0.75
CA GLN A 510 24.38 19.06 -1.39
C GLN A 510 24.67 17.81 -0.55
N MET A 511 23.80 16.79 -0.64
CA MET A 511 24.02 15.55 -1.42
C MET A 511 22.97 14.48 -1.09
N ARG A 512 22.38 13.95 -2.17
CA ARG A 512 21.96 12.56 -2.44
C ARG A 512 21.21 11.71 -1.40
N ASP A 513 20.10 11.19 -1.92
CA ASP A 513 19.48 9.87 -1.74
C ASP A 513 18.26 9.74 -0.79
N LEU A 514 17.31 8.97 -1.33
CA LEU A 514 15.87 8.83 -1.05
C LEU A 514 15.60 7.77 0.07
N PRO A 515 14.34 7.54 0.50
CA PRO A 515 13.89 7.68 1.89
C PRO A 515 13.64 6.34 2.61
N GLU A 516 13.40 6.36 3.93
CA GLU A 516 12.35 5.54 4.56
C GLU A 516 12.11 5.85 6.07
N LYS A 517 10.83 5.96 6.42
CA LYS A 517 10.14 5.61 7.69
C LYS A 517 10.59 6.28 9.01
N ARG A 518 9.83 7.30 9.44
CA ARG A 518 9.56 7.58 10.87
C ARG A 518 8.14 8.14 11.08
N ILE A 519 7.31 7.40 11.81
CA ILE A 519 6.21 7.91 12.65
C ILE A 519 6.29 7.06 13.92
N GLN A 520 7.06 7.47 14.93
CA GLN A 520 6.60 8.22 16.11
C GLN A 520 5.34 7.66 16.80
N GLN A 521 5.61 6.95 17.89
CA GLN A 521 4.73 6.78 19.03
C GLN A 521 4.20 8.12 19.56
N ARG A 522 2.91 8.18 19.86
CA ARG A 522 2.32 9.10 20.83
C ARG A 522 1.24 8.34 21.59
N GLY A 523 1.50 8.08 22.86
CA GLY A 523 0.47 7.68 23.81
C GLY A 523 -0.37 8.90 24.22
N LEU A 524 -1.64 8.64 24.55
CA LEU A 524 -2.46 9.49 25.42
C LEU A 524 -3.39 8.60 26.25
N GLU A 525 -3.27 8.79 27.56
CA GLU A 525 -4.16 8.31 28.61
C GLU A 525 -5.45 9.14 28.69
N LEU A 526 -6.49 8.47 29.23
CA LEU A 526 -7.62 8.95 30.05
C LEU A 526 -8.56 10.08 29.56
N GLU A 527 -9.83 9.70 29.28
CA GLU A 527 -11.06 10.05 30.05
C GLU A 527 -12.33 9.82 29.19
N PRO A 528 -13.41 9.18 29.71
CA PRO A 528 -14.69 9.12 29.01
C PRO A 528 -15.62 10.29 29.37
N ALA A 529 -16.15 10.94 28.34
CA ALA A 529 -17.06 12.08 28.40
C ALA A 529 -18.46 11.75 28.99
N PRO A 530 -19.11 12.72 29.66
CA PRO A 530 -20.47 12.58 30.20
C PRO A 530 -21.54 12.92 29.16
N VAL A 531 -22.58 12.09 29.07
CA VAL A 531 -23.78 12.32 28.25
C VAL A 531 -24.70 13.35 28.94
N LEU A 532 -25.17 14.31 28.14
CA LEU A 532 -26.04 15.42 28.50
C LEU A 532 -27.24 15.02 29.37
N GLY A 533 -27.34 15.64 30.54
CA GLY A 533 -28.59 15.84 31.27
C GLY A 533 -29.00 17.30 31.15
N GLU A 534 -30.04 17.60 30.38
CA GLU A 534 -30.70 18.91 30.40
C GLU A 534 -31.80 18.93 31.47
N LYS A 535 -31.59 19.81 32.46
CA LYS A 535 -32.57 20.24 33.45
C LYS A 535 -33.67 21.06 32.76
N LEU A 536 -34.94 20.67 32.90
CA LEU A 536 -36.07 21.59 32.72
C LEU A 536 -36.82 21.78 34.04
N LYS A 537 -36.90 23.05 34.42
CA LYS A 537 -37.52 23.59 35.63
C LYS A 537 -39.05 23.54 35.53
N ALA A 538 -39.67 23.36 36.69
CA ALA A 538 -41.08 23.64 36.92
C ALA A 538 -41.41 25.14 36.68
N GLY A 539 -42.47 25.40 35.92
CA GLY A 539 -43.07 26.72 35.75
C GLY A 539 -44.58 26.57 35.53
N LYS A 540 -45.38 27.17 36.42
CA LYS A 540 -46.85 27.17 36.39
C LYS A 540 -47.39 28.18 35.36
N ALA A 541 -48.48 27.76 34.70
CA ALA A 541 -49.62 28.54 34.19
C ALA A 541 -49.36 29.65 33.14
N GLY A 542 -49.93 29.47 31.95
CA GLY A 542 -50.05 30.51 30.94
C GLY A 542 -50.79 30.01 29.71
N ARG A 543 -51.99 30.52 29.52
CA ARG A 543 -52.97 30.25 28.46
C ARG A 543 -52.39 30.52 27.04
N GLN A 544 -53.04 29.91 26.04
CA GLN A 544 -53.12 30.24 24.60
C GLN A 544 -52.21 29.42 23.65
N CYS A 545 -52.77 28.36 23.06
CA CYS A 545 -52.33 27.85 21.77
C CYS A 545 -53.29 28.38 20.70
N GLU A 546 -52.74 29.09 19.73
CA GLU A 546 -53.40 29.44 18.47
C GLU A 546 -53.64 28.18 17.64
N VAL A 547 -54.83 28.13 17.06
CA VAL A 547 -55.28 27.14 16.08
C VAL A 547 -54.85 27.62 14.69
N PRO A 548 -54.30 26.74 13.83
CA PRO A 548 -54.50 26.87 12.40
C PRO A 548 -55.69 26.01 11.97
N ASP A 549 -56.65 26.66 11.33
CA ASP A 549 -57.85 26.08 10.72
C ASP A 549 -57.57 24.82 9.91
N ARG A 550 -58.26 23.73 10.25
CA ARG A 550 -59.10 22.94 9.33
C ARG A 550 -59.90 21.89 10.10
N VAL A 551 -61.19 22.13 10.20
CA VAL A 551 -62.21 21.17 10.61
C VAL A 551 -62.29 20.04 9.58
N PRO A 552 -62.44 18.76 10.01
CA PRO A 552 -63.71 18.10 9.74
C PRO A 552 -64.43 17.66 11.02
N HIS A 553 -65.74 17.70 10.92
CA HIS A 553 -66.73 17.50 11.97
C HIS A 553 -66.73 16.13 12.65
N GLY A 554 -67.17 16.15 13.92
CA GLY A 554 -68.10 15.15 14.44
C GLY A 554 -67.46 13.99 15.18
N GLY A 555 -67.37 14.11 16.50
CA GLY A 555 -67.03 12.99 17.37
C GLY A 555 -66.80 13.44 18.79
N SER A 556 -67.87 13.50 19.57
CA SER A 556 -67.80 13.61 21.03
C SER A 556 -67.07 12.38 21.59
N LEU A 557 -65.74 12.42 21.67
CA LEU A 557 -64.95 11.46 22.43
C LEU A 557 -65.10 11.78 23.92
N ARG A 558 -66.25 11.34 24.47
CA ARG A 558 -66.18 10.69 25.77
C ARG A 558 -65.37 9.43 25.50
N ILE A 559 -64.05 9.51 25.69
CA ILE A 559 -63.24 8.29 25.83
C ILE A 559 -63.93 7.53 26.95
N THR A 560 -64.55 6.40 26.61
CA THR A 560 -65.31 5.66 27.58
C THR A 560 -64.31 5.14 28.61
N SER A 561 -64.62 5.27 29.90
CA SER A 561 -63.75 4.78 30.99
C SER A 561 -63.37 3.29 30.83
N TRP A 562 -64.09 2.57 29.97
CA TRP A 562 -63.90 1.17 29.62
C TRP A 562 -62.71 0.95 28.67
N GLU A 563 -62.62 1.71 27.56
CA GLU A 563 -61.50 1.58 26.60
C GLU A 563 -60.14 1.90 27.22
N VAL A 564 -60.12 2.84 28.18
CA VAL A 564 -58.89 3.17 28.95
C VAL A 564 -58.53 2.06 29.92
N ALA A 565 -59.52 1.36 30.50
CA ALA A 565 -59.29 0.25 31.41
C ALA A 565 -58.73 -0.99 30.67
N GLU A 566 -59.33 -1.35 29.53
CA GLU A 566 -58.84 -2.47 28.69
C GLU A 566 -57.40 -2.25 28.21
N ALA A 567 -57.07 -1.01 27.79
CA ALA A 567 -55.71 -0.68 27.37
C ALA A 567 -54.68 -0.77 28.51
N THR A 568 -55.08 -0.41 29.74
CA THR A 568 -54.20 -0.54 30.91
C THR A 568 -54.00 -1.99 31.34
N ASP A 569 -55.02 -2.84 31.14
CA ASP A 569 -54.98 -4.26 31.49
C ASP A 569 -54.05 -5.04 30.56
N LEU A 570 -54.16 -4.80 29.25
CA LEU A 570 -53.24 -5.36 28.25
C LEU A 570 -51.78 -4.94 28.50
N GLY A 571 -51.56 -3.67 28.83
CA GLY A 571 -50.21 -3.17 29.16
C GLY A 571 -49.62 -3.81 30.43
N GLU A 572 -50.47 -4.20 31.38
CA GLU A 572 -50.07 -4.90 32.60
C GLU A 572 -49.73 -6.37 32.34
N GLU A 573 -50.54 -7.08 31.55
CA GLU A 573 -50.25 -8.46 31.15
C GLU A 573 -48.91 -8.56 30.42
N MET A 574 -48.68 -7.67 29.44
CA MET A 574 -47.41 -7.61 28.71
C MET A 574 -46.21 -7.36 29.63
N TYR A 575 -46.36 -6.49 30.64
CA TYR A 575 -45.29 -6.24 31.61
C TYR A 575 -44.95 -7.52 32.39
N LEU A 576 -45.95 -8.24 32.88
CA LEU A 576 -45.74 -9.47 33.65
C LEU A 576 -45.08 -10.57 32.80
N ASP A 577 -45.51 -10.72 31.55
CA ASP A 577 -44.93 -11.68 30.60
C ASP A 577 -43.45 -11.37 30.30
N VAL A 578 -43.15 -10.11 29.96
CA VAL A 578 -41.77 -9.69 29.64
C VAL A 578 -40.86 -9.85 30.86
N ILE A 579 -41.33 -9.46 32.04
CA ILE A 579 -40.53 -9.55 33.26
C ILE A 579 -40.37 -11.00 33.73
N GLY A 580 -41.38 -11.84 33.56
CA GLY A 580 -41.29 -13.27 33.80
C GLY A 580 -40.30 -13.96 32.85
N ALA A 581 -40.33 -13.64 31.56
CA ALA A 581 -39.40 -14.16 30.57
C ALA A 581 -37.96 -13.70 30.84
N LEU A 582 -37.74 -12.41 31.12
CA LEU A 582 -36.43 -11.87 31.48
C LEU A 582 -35.89 -12.47 32.78
N GLY A 583 -36.74 -12.62 33.80
CA GLY A 583 -36.37 -13.28 35.05
C GLY A 583 -35.92 -14.71 34.84
N SER A 584 -36.63 -15.46 33.99
CA SER A 584 -36.29 -16.84 33.64
C SER A 584 -34.98 -16.94 32.87
N LEU A 585 -34.77 -16.08 31.87
CA LEU A 585 -33.54 -16.02 31.06
C LEU A 585 -32.29 -15.73 31.91
N VAL A 586 -32.44 -14.88 32.92
CA VAL A 586 -31.35 -14.44 33.80
C VAL A 586 -31.23 -15.33 35.06
N GLU A 587 -32.02 -16.40 35.13
CA GLU A 587 -32.10 -17.36 36.23
C GLU A 587 -32.33 -16.69 37.60
N MET A 588 -33.18 -15.66 37.62
CA MET A 588 -33.62 -15.02 38.85
C MET A 588 -34.85 -15.74 39.41
N LYS A 589 -34.70 -16.34 40.59
CA LYS A 589 -35.80 -16.97 41.33
C LYS A 589 -36.73 -15.88 41.88
N GLU A 590 -37.97 -15.88 41.41
CA GLU A 590 -39.12 -15.09 41.87
C GLU A 590 -38.88 -13.59 42.02
N LEU A 591 -39.42 -12.82 41.07
CA LEU A 591 -39.44 -11.36 41.14
C LEU A 591 -40.62 -10.90 42.01
N SER A 592 -40.40 -9.92 42.88
CA SER A 592 -41.47 -9.35 43.71
C SER A 592 -42.38 -8.43 42.88
N GLY A 593 -43.68 -8.37 43.22
CA GLY A 593 -44.63 -7.45 42.59
C GLY A 593 -45.30 -7.98 41.32
N MET A 594 -45.38 -9.30 41.16
CA MET A 594 -46.02 -9.97 40.01
C MET A 594 -47.56 -10.05 40.14
N GLN A 595 -48.17 -9.39 41.12
CA GLN A 595 -49.62 -9.35 41.25
C GLN A 595 -50.24 -8.34 40.27
N PRO A 596 -51.41 -8.64 39.66
CA PRO A 596 -52.19 -7.67 38.87
C PRO A 596 -52.68 -6.48 39.70
N LEU A 597 -52.76 -5.29 39.11
CA LEU A 597 -53.16 -4.04 39.76
C LEU A 597 -54.67 -3.76 39.67
N GLN A 598 -55.41 -4.50 38.83
CA GLN A 598 -56.83 -4.28 38.48
C GLN A 598 -57.81 -4.13 39.66
N HIS A 599 -57.53 -4.75 40.80
CA HIS A 599 -58.46 -4.78 41.95
C HIS A 599 -57.82 -4.32 43.28
N LEU A 600 -56.65 -3.68 43.22
CA LEU A 600 -55.91 -3.27 44.42
C LEU A 600 -56.24 -1.82 44.83
N PRO A 601 -56.42 -1.55 46.14
CA PRO A 601 -56.56 -0.18 46.64
C PRO A 601 -55.27 0.64 46.39
N GLN A 602 -55.41 1.96 46.33
CA GLN A 602 -54.33 2.88 45.92
C GLN A 602 -53.01 2.69 46.67
N GLU A 603 -53.07 2.45 47.98
CA GLU A 603 -51.90 2.20 48.83
C GLU A 603 -51.17 0.90 48.43
N ARG A 604 -51.92 -0.18 48.20
CA ARG A 604 -51.36 -1.47 47.72
C ARG A 604 -50.79 -1.37 46.31
N ARG A 605 -51.39 -0.56 45.43
CA ARG A 605 -50.84 -0.30 44.09
C ARG A 605 -49.48 0.42 44.16
N ALA A 606 -49.32 1.38 45.06
CA ALA A 606 -48.04 2.05 45.29
C ALA A 606 -46.97 1.07 45.83
N GLU A 607 -47.35 0.16 46.74
CA GLU A 607 -46.46 -0.90 47.25
C GLU A 607 -46.00 -1.86 46.15
N VAL A 608 -46.93 -2.37 45.32
CA VAL A 608 -46.61 -3.26 44.18
C VAL A 608 -45.75 -2.51 43.15
N GLY A 609 -46.02 -1.23 42.89
CA GLY A 609 -45.19 -0.39 42.03
C GLY A 609 -43.74 -0.28 42.53
N LEU A 610 -43.55 -0.11 43.84
CA LEU A 610 -42.22 -0.10 44.45
C LEU A 610 -41.52 -1.47 44.36
N GLN A 611 -42.27 -2.57 44.53
CA GLN A 611 -41.74 -3.93 44.37
C GLN A 611 -41.30 -4.20 42.93
N ARG A 612 -42.10 -3.79 41.94
CA ARG A 612 -41.77 -3.86 40.51
C ARG A 612 -40.52 -3.06 40.17
N GLN A 613 -40.38 -1.85 40.72
CA GLN A 613 -39.19 -1.02 40.53
C GLN A 613 -37.93 -1.68 41.12
N LYS A 614 -38.03 -2.25 42.33
CA LYS A 614 -36.92 -2.99 42.96
C LYS A 614 -36.55 -4.25 42.16
N ALA A 615 -37.54 -4.99 41.65
CA ALA A 615 -37.32 -6.17 40.81
C ALA A 615 -36.58 -5.80 39.50
N LEU A 616 -37.00 -4.72 38.84
CA LEU A 616 -36.33 -4.18 37.67
C LEU A 616 -34.88 -3.78 37.96
N GLU A 617 -34.62 -3.12 39.09
CA GLU A 617 -33.28 -2.72 39.47
C GLU A 617 -32.36 -3.93 39.73
N LEU A 618 -32.89 -4.98 40.36
CA LEU A 618 -32.16 -6.24 40.56
C LEU A 618 -31.84 -6.95 39.24
N LEU A 619 -32.82 -7.03 38.35
CA LEU A 619 -32.64 -7.58 36.99
C LEU A 619 -31.55 -6.80 36.24
N TYR A 620 -31.63 -5.48 36.25
CA TYR A 620 -30.65 -4.61 35.59
C TYR A 620 -29.23 -4.86 36.14
N LYS A 621 -29.06 -4.89 37.46
CA LYS A 621 -27.76 -5.18 38.10
C LYS A 621 -27.24 -6.55 37.70
N LYS A 622 -28.10 -7.57 37.66
CA LYS A 622 -27.72 -8.93 37.29
C LYS A 622 -27.33 -9.03 35.81
N ILE A 623 -28.11 -8.43 34.91
CA ILE A 623 -27.80 -8.35 33.47
C ILE A 623 -26.47 -7.62 33.27
N ARG A 624 -26.27 -6.48 33.93
CA ARG A 624 -25.01 -5.72 33.84
C ARG A 624 -23.82 -6.53 34.29
N ASN A 625 -23.95 -7.29 35.39
CA ASN A 625 -22.89 -8.17 35.87
C ASN A 625 -22.59 -9.32 34.89
N LEU A 626 -23.61 -9.90 34.27
CA LEU A 626 -23.42 -10.92 33.24
C LEU A 626 -22.75 -10.34 31.99
N GLN A 627 -23.14 -9.14 31.57
CA GLN A 627 -22.51 -8.42 30.47
C GLN A 627 -21.01 -8.20 30.73
N VAL A 628 -20.64 -7.66 31.89
CA VAL A 628 -19.22 -7.45 32.24
C VAL A 628 -18.44 -8.77 32.32
N ARG A 629 -19.07 -9.85 32.83
CA ARG A 629 -18.45 -11.18 32.84
C ARG A 629 -18.25 -11.75 31.44
N LEU A 630 -19.17 -11.47 30.53
CA LEU A 630 -19.09 -11.88 29.13
C LEU A 630 -17.98 -11.11 28.42
N GLU A 631 -17.95 -9.79 28.54
CA GLU A 631 -16.91 -8.92 27.97
C GLU A 631 -15.50 -9.37 28.39
N ARG A 632 -15.30 -9.66 29.69
CA ARG A 632 -14.01 -10.20 30.18
C ARG A 632 -13.65 -11.56 29.59
N LYS A 633 -14.64 -12.44 29.37
CA LYS A 633 -14.40 -13.75 28.74
C LYS A 633 -14.05 -13.59 27.26
N GLU A 634 -14.71 -12.67 26.56
CA GLU A 634 -14.41 -12.35 25.16
C GLU A 634 -12.99 -11.78 25.01
N GLU A 635 -12.55 -10.91 25.93
CA GLU A 635 -11.18 -10.41 25.95
C GLU A 635 -10.16 -11.55 26.18
N MET A 636 -10.43 -12.47 27.11
CA MET A 636 -9.56 -13.64 27.30
C MET A 636 -9.53 -14.53 26.05
N LEU A 637 -10.66 -14.76 25.40
CA LEU A 637 -10.74 -15.53 24.16
C LEU A 637 -9.94 -14.87 23.04
N LYS A 638 -10.02 -13.56 22.87
CA LYS A 638 -9.16 -12.81 21.93
C LYS A 638 -7.66 -13.00 22.22
N GLY A 639 -7.28 -13.06 23.50
CA GLY A 639 -5.91 -13.38 23.91
C GLY A 639 -5.48 -14.80 23.51
N TYR A 640 -6.38 -15.78 23.67
CA TYR A 640 -6.13 -17.16 23.22
C TYR A 640 -6.07 -17.27 21.70
N GLU A 641 -6.95 -16.60 20.96
CA GLU A 641 -6.90 -16.53 19.49
C GLU A 641 -5.55 -15.98 19.01
N GLY A 642 -5.06 -14.91 19.63
CA GLY A 642 -3.74 -14.36 19.33
C GLY A 642 -2.60 -15.34 19.62
N SER A 643 -2.67 -16.06 20.73
CA SER A 643 -1.66 -17.07 21.10
C SER A 643 -1.67 -18.27 20.13
N VAL A 644 -2.85 -18.72 19.71
CA VAL A 644 -2.99 -19.78 18.71
C VAL A 644 -2.45 -19.33 17.36
N GLU A 645 -2.70 -18.08 16.97
CA GLU A 645 -2.19 -17.55 15.70
C GLU A 645 -0.65 -17.45 15.70
N GLN A 646 -0.06 -17.02 16.82
CA GLN A 646 1.40 -17.06 17.01
C GLN A 646 1.95 -18.50 16.90
N LEU A 647 1.26 -19.48 17.49
CA LEU A 647 1.65 -20.88 17.39
C LEU A 647 1.60 -21.39 15.94
N ARG A 648 0.56 -21.03 15.17
CA ARG A 648 0.47 -21.38 13.75
C ARG A 648 1.62 -20.78 12.94
N GLN A 649 1.95 -19.51 13.18
CA GLN A 649 3.09 -18.85 12.53
C GLN A 649 4.41 -19.53 12.89
N SER A 650 4.62 -19.87 14.17
CA SER A 650 5.78 -20.61 14.63
C SER A 650 5.87 -21.99 13.96
N GLN A 651 4.76 -22.73 13.87
CA GLN A 651 4.73 -24.04 13.20
C GLN A 651 5.05 -23.92 11.71
N ALA A 652 4.52 -22.91 11.02
CA ALA A 652 4.83 -22.65 9.62
C ALA A 652 6.30 -22.26 9.41
N SER A 653 6.93 -21.55 10.36
CA SER A 653 8.37 -21.28 10.31
C SER A 653 9.20 -22.55 10.52
N LEU A 654 8.82 -23.40 11.47
CA LEU A 654 9.50 -24.67 11.72
C LEU A 654 9.44 -25.60 10.51
N ARG A 655 8.28 -25.71 9.85
CA ARG A 655 8.14 -26.51 8.61
C ARG A 655 9.08 -26.01 7.51
N ARG A 656 9.17 -24.70 7.31
CA ARG A 656 10.12 -24.10 6.36
C ARG A 656 11.56 -24.44 6.70
N CYS A 657 11.95 -24.33 7.97
CA CYS A 657 13.29 -24.72 8.41
C CYS A 657 13.55 -26.22 8.20
N GLN A 658 12.56 -27.09 8.44
CA GLN A 658 12.69 -28.53 8.20
C GLN A 658 12.90 -28.84 6.71
N GLU A 659 12.14 -28.20 5.82
CA GLU A 659 12.32 -28.35 4.37
C GLU A 659 13.69 -27.85 3.90
N GLU A 660 14.17 -26.73 4.45
CA GLU A 660 15.52 -26.23 4.17
C GLU A 660 16.60 -27.20 4.67
N MET A 661 16.43 -27.77 5.86
CA MET A 661 17.33 -28.79 6.40
C MET A 661 17.37 -30.03 5.49
N SER A 662 16.22 -30.55 5.05
CA SER A 662 16.18 -31.69 4.12
C SER A 662 16.86 -31.38 2.78
N LYS A 663 16.67 -30.16 2.23
CA LYS A 663 17.38 -29.74 1.00
C LYS A 663 18.89 -29.67 1.20
N LEU A 664 19.34 -29.15 2.33
CA LEU A 664 20.76 -29.07 2.66
C LEU A 664 21.36 -30.46 2.91
N GLU A 665 20.61 -31.37 3.53
CA GLU A 665 20.99 -32.77 3.67
C GLU A 665 21.18 -33.40 2.29
N ASP A 666 20.21 -33.26 1.37
CA ASP A 666 20.33 -33.78 0.00
C ASP A 666 21.54 -33.20 -0.76
N GLU A 667 21.81 -31.90 -0.60
CA GLU A 667 22.99 -31.24 -1.17
C GLU A 667 24.28 -31.82 -0.59
N ALA A 668 24.35 -31.98 0.73
CA ALA A 668 25.52 -32.55 1.39
C ALA A 668 25.79 -33.99 0.94
N HIS A 669 24.74 -34.80 0.73
CA HIS A 669 24.87 -36.15 0.17
C HIS A 669 25.41 -36.11 -1.27
N ARG A 670 24.84 -35.26 -2.14
CA ARG A 670 25.32 -35.09 -3.52
C ARG A 670 26.79 -34.64 -3.57
N GLU A 671 27.16 -33.64 -2.77
CA GLU A 671 28.55 -33.22 -2.67
C GLU A 671 29.48 -34.34 -2.15
N ALA A 672 29.02 -35.18 -1.22
CA ALA A 672 29.80 -36.29 -0.71
C ALA A 672 30.05 -37.35 -1.79
N GLU A 673 29.05 -37.65 -2.62
CA GLU A 673 29.16 -38.53 -3.79
C GLU A 673 30.15 -37.98 -4.82
N GLU A 674 30.03 -36.69 -5.17
CA GLU A 674 30.98 -36.03 -6.08
C GLU A 674 32.41 -36.06 -5.53
N LYS A 675 32.59 -35.74 -4.24
CA LYS A 675 33.90 -35.84 -3.58
C LYS A 675 34.45 -37.26 -3.61
N ALA A 676 33.62 -38.29 -3.46
CA ALA A 676 34.05 -39.69 -3.54
C ALA A 676 34.51 -40.05 -4.97
N LEU A 677 33.73 -39.68 -5.99
CA LEU A 677 34.06 -39.90 -7.40
C LEU A 677 35.37 -39.19 -7.79
N LEU A 678 35.56 -37.95 -7.35
CA LEU A 678 36.78 -37.19 -7.60
C LEU A 678 38.00 -37.82 -6.92
N ARG A 679 37.86 -38.32 -5.68
CA ARG A 679 38.94 -39.06 -5.00
C ARG A 679 39.31 -40.32 -5.76
N GLU A 680 38.33 -41.09 -6.21
CA GLU A 680 38.56 -42.30 -6.98
C GLU A 680 39.26 -41.99 -8.33
N ALA A 681 38.83 -40.94 -9.03
CA ALA A 681 39.48 -40.49 -10.27
C ALA A 681 40.93 -40.06 -10.03
N LEU A 682 41.18 -39.35 -8.92
CA LEU A 682 42.52 -38.92 -8.52
C LEU A 682 43.43 -40.12 -8.19
N GLU A 683 42.93 -41.12 -7.46
CA GLU A 683 43.64 -42.36 -7.17
C GLU A 683 43.98 -43.13 -8.46
N ARG A 684 43.02 -43.26 -9.38
CA ARG A 684 43.25 -43.87 -10.71
C ARG A 684 44.36 -43.15 -11.48
N MET A 685 44.33 -41.82 -11.51
CA MET A 685 45.35 -41.01 -12.18
C MET A 685 46.72 -41.15 -11.52
N GLN A 686 46.78 -41.21 -10.18
CA GLN A 686 48.03 -41.46 -9.44
C GLN A 686 48.62 -42.83 -9.78
N LEU A 687 47.79 -43.89 -9.81
CA LEU A 687 48.22 -45.24 -10.19
C LEU A 687 48.75 -45.27 -11.64
N GLN A 688 48.09 -44.58 -12.57
CA GLN A 688 48.57 -44.44 -13.95
C GLN A 688 49.91 -43.73 -14.02
N LEU A 689 50.04 -42.59 -13.31
CA LEU A 689 51.27 -41.83 -13.26
C LEU A 689 52.43 -42.65 -12.68
N ASP A 690 52.19 -43.41 -11.62
CA ASP A 690 53.22 -44.25 -11.01
C ASP A 690 53.61 -45.43 -11.90
N ARG A 691 52.66 -46.01 -12.63
CA ARG A 691 52.95 -46.99 -13.69
C ARG A 691 53.84 -46.38 -14.78
N GLU A 692 53.51 -45.18 -15.26
CA GLU A 692 54.36 -44.47 -16.24
C GLU A 692 55.75 -44.15 -15.69
N LYS A 693 55.86 -43.68 -14.44
CA LYS A 693 57.16 -43.41 -13.81
C LYS A 693 58.01 -44.68 -13.78
N ARG A 694 57.43 -45.83 -13.40
CA ARG A 694 58.11 -47.14 -13.41
C ARG A 694 58.56 -47.53 -14.83
N LEU A 695 57.69 -47.36 -15.83
CA LEU A 695 58.04 -47.63 -17.24
C LEU A 695 59.16 -46.70 -17.74
N ARG A 696 59.09 -45.40 -17.43
CA ARG A 696 60.14 -44.42 -17.79
C ARG A 696 61.46 -44.75 -17.10
N GLN A 697 61.44 -45.18 -15.83
CA GLN A 697 62.64 -45.62 -15.11
C GLN A 697 63.23 -46.89 -15.73
N ALA A 698 62.40 -47.87 -16.08
CA ALA A 698 62.84 -49.07 -16.80
C ALA A 698 63.47 -48.69 -18.16
N ALA A 699 62.81 -47.83 -18.94
CA ALA A 699 63.34 -47.34 -20.22
C ALA A 699 64.67 -46.57 -20.06
N LYS A 700 64.85 -45.80 -18.97
CA LYS A 700 66.14 -45.14 -18.66
C LYS A 700 67.23 -46.15 -18.32
N ARG A 701 66.92 -47.26 -17.63
CA ARG A 701 67.89 -48.34 -17.34
C ARG A 701 68.27 -49.14 -18.60
N HIS A 702 67.36 -49.23 -19.56
CA HIS A 702 67.58 -49.89 -20.86
C HIS A 702 68.17 -48.98 -21.94
N LYS A 703 68.47 -47.70 -21.65
CA LYS A 703 69.25 -46.87 -22.58
C LYS A 703 70.75 -47.24 -22.48
N PRO A 704 71.37 -47.75 -23.55
CA PRO A 704 72.82 -47.95 -23.58
C PRO A 704 73.53 -46.60 -23.47
N GLY A 705 74.61 -46.56 -22.70
CA GLY A 705 75.38 -45.35 -22.44
C GLY A 705 75.82 -44.66 -23.73
N ALA A 706 75.34 -43.44 -23.92
CA ALA A 706 75.89 -42.48 -24.85
C ALA A 706 76.25 -41.21 -24.06
N THR A 707 77.55 -41.13 -23.78
CA THR A 707 78.41 -39.93 -23.76
C THR A 707 77.73 -38.56 -23.78
N LYS A 708 78.06 -37.73 -22.77
CA LYS A 708 77.81 -36.29 -22.68
C LYS A 708 78.21 -35.54 -23.97
N PRO A 709 77.56 -34.40 -24.25
CA PRO A 709 78.28 -33.16 -24.00
C PRO A 709 77.45 -32.10 -23.25
N LEU A 710 78.15 -31.35 -22.39
CA LEU A 710 77.75 -30.02 -21.95
C LEU A 710 77.78 -29.08 -23.17
N CYS A 711 76.73 -28.28 -23.39
CA CYS A 711 76.91 -26.89 -23.80
C CYS A 711 75.70 -26.03 -23.45
N SER A 712 76.02 -24.86 -22.91
CA SER A 712 75.17 -23.79 -22.41
C SER A 712 74.63 -22.89 -23.53
N SER A 713 73.41 -22.38 -23.38
CA SER A 713 73.10 -21.00 -23.76
C SER A 713 71.89 -20.47 -23.00
N LYS A 714 72.13 -19.35 -22.31
CA LYS A 714 71.16 -18.50 -21.65
C LYS A 714 70.43 -17.65 -22.70
N ALA A 715 69.14 -17.41 -22.53
CA ALA A 715 68.52 -16.14 -22.89
C ALA A 715 67.30 -15.91 -21.98
N LYS A 716 67.35 -14.80 -21.24
CA LYS A 716 66.31 -14.25 -20.36
C LYS A 716 65.15 -13.72 -21.21
N GLU A 717 63.91 -13.78 -20.72
CA GLU A 717 63.17 -12.59 -20.28
C GLU A 717 61.84 -12.96 -19.59
N HIS A 718 61.31 -11.99 -18.85
CA HIS A 718 60.40 -12.04 -17.72
C HIS A 718 58.99 -12.63 -17.98
N VAL A 719 58.38 -13.23 -16.94
CA VAL A 719 57.17 -12.75 -16.22
C VAL A 719 56.80 -13.77 -15.13
N ALA A 720 56.18 -13.25 -14.07
CA ALA A 720 55.82 -13.83 -12.77
C ALA A 720 55.28 -15.27 -12.76
N ASP A 721 55.59 -16.01 -11.68
CA ASP A 721 54.56 -16.53 -10.78
C ASP A 721 55.15 -17.11 -9.49
N ALA A 722 54.69 -16.54 -8.38
CA ALA A 722 54.67 -17.15 -7.05
C ALA A 722 53.57 -18.24 -7.06
N VAL A 723 53.61 -19.36 -6.36
CA VAL A 723 53.86 -19.57 -4.94
C VAL A 723 54.19 -21.06 -4.76
N LYS A 724 55.27 -21.35 -4.05
CA LYS A 724 55.54 -22.67 -3.47
C LYS A 724 54.70 -22.84 -2.21
N LEU A 725 54.01 -23.98 -2.16
CA LEU A 725 53.78 -24.85 -1.01
C LEU A 725 54.22 -24.33 0.37
N GLY A 726 53.24 -24.18 1.26
CA GLY A 726 53.39 -24.22 2.71
C GLY A 726 52.34 -25.17 3.29
N SER A 727 52.77 -26.39 3.59
CA SER A 727 52.03 -27.34 4.42
C SER A 727 51.89 -26.77 5.83
N SER A 728 50.69 -26.77 6.39
CA SER A 728 50.50 -26.73 7.84
C SER A 728 49.26 -27.53 8.21
N ARG A 729 49.46 -28.35 9.22
CA ARG A 729 48.68 -29.47 9.70
C ARG A 729 48.31 -29.11 11.13
N GLU A 730 47.03 -28.97 11.43
CA GLU A 730 46.42 -28.80 12.76
C GLU A 730 44.93 -29.03 12.48
N GLN A 731 44.26 -30.15 12.78
CA GLN A 731 44.13 -30.89 14.04
C GLN A 731 43.77 -29.95 15.21
N HIS A 732 42.47 -29.70 15.42
CA HIS A 732 41.82 -29.75 16.73
C HIS A 732 40.28 -29.73 16.60
N HIS A 733 39.64 -30.61 17.38
CA HIS A 733 38.32 -30.58 18.04
C HIS A 733 37.32 -29.48 17.63
N GLY A 734 36.05 -29.73 17.31
CA GLY A 734 35.17 -30.74 17.90
C GLY A 734 34.75 -30.34 19.31
N ASP A 735 33.87 -29.35 19.44
CA ASP A 735 32.94 -29.24 20.57
C ASP A 735 31.78 -28.28 20.27
N LEU A 736 30.65 -28.62 20.85
CA LEU A 736 29.29 -28.12 20.65
C LEU A 736 29.08 -26.65 21.03
N HIS A 737 28.25 -25.94 20.25
CA HIS A 737 27.02 -25.34 20.77
C HIS A 737 26.02 -24.99 19.67
#